data_AF-A0A1J5FEI0-F1
#
_entry.id   AF-A0A1J5FEI0-F1
#
_cell.length_a   1.000
_cell.length_b   1.000
_cell.length_c   1.000
_cell.angle_alpha   90.00
_cell.angle_beta   90.00
_cell.angle_gamma   90.00
#
_symmetry.space_group_name_H-M   'P 1'
#
loop_
_entity.id
_entity.type
_entity.pdbx_description
1 polymer ?
#
loop_
_entity_poly.entity_id
_entity_poly.type
_entity_poly.pdbx_seq_one_letter_code
_entity_poly.pdbx_strand_id
1 'polypeptide(L)'
;MSFTAYLIQPFENTHENVFFRQVVGELGEKYTNDKNKNVLIGNLSCGGHLLDAVFISRGKIIVIDFKDYEGRLEFSENNPWKIYNNNDFTFVAGGGGIRNPYQQLNAYRFSLMNVLSSKQDKILSLNHIDIKWDHINCMVLFHKRIQFNFDSMPDRIKRFFSIADPGTYLAALQDRFSNNLILNNNEIENILRELDVRPENRLNENDQPQIPSTRINNDRGNRLDFVKRYTKVETGLNEEQRILEYYRTILNLEKFKEPKSENLYRYGINLETGTNQFILDLSSNHNFYAEYLHNGEQQFPQNIFIGINVIGDNETLTLFQNIILRTDIANPENVSLKLSDFSLYSKILEDKGLSEDIIDDLVTALNDCQSLTEKIELVKNKLEWNIHLANHISIGLSNESPFNAQLVSELKSIIRLNNYERHPLFHSFLRNEKINEPVTEFNFSPLTYITELNYSQRRSIRLAFSQPLTVVTGPPGTGKTQVVLNLISNAIANSKTILFASKNNKAVDNVRVKLKKLLKESEYILRFGTRTEVRNQTKPTIERFINLIQHRQIEDQTNILDSTKHHCENLHKNALRISSQLKLIPELEKKIEKLKAVISNASVNYDEWINSLDNNIKELFIDSKLNLNVSKNDLSFYINKHYRPTKNID
;
A
#
# COMPACT_ATOMS: atom_id res chain seq x y z
N MET A 1 20.93 -30.01 44.84
CA MET A 1 19.48 -29.72 44.83
C MET A 1 18.88 -30.52 43.70
N SER A 2 17.82 -31.26 43.99
CA SER A 2 17.08 -32.12 43.06
C SER A 2 16.29 -31.33 42.01
N PHE A 3 15.83 -30.13 42.37
CA PHE A 3 15.21 -29.15 41.49
C PHE A 3 16.13 -27.94 41.26
N THR A 4 16.12 -27.38 40.05
CA THR A 4 16.85 -26.14 39.74
C THR A 4 16.05 -25.33 38.72
N ALA A 5 15.91 -24.03 38.95
CA ALA A 5 15.23 -23.12 38.04
C ALA A 5 16.22 -22.10 37.46
N TYR A 6 16.09 -21.82 36.17
CA TYR A 6 16.85 -20.81 35.45
C TYR A 6 15.89 -19.84 34.78
N LEU A 7 16.25 -18.56 34.73
CA LEU A 7 15.55 -17.53 33.97
C LEU A 7 16.60 -16.79 33.14
N ILE A 8 16.60 -16.98 31.83
CA ILE A 8 17.64 -16.41 30.94
C ILE A 8 17.56 -14.88 30.92
N GLN A 9 16.33 -14.38 30.83
CA GLN A 9 16.01 -12.97 30.91
C GLN A 9 14.59 -12.81 31.51
N PRO A 10 14.29 -11.71 32.23
CA PRO A 10 12.94 -11.46 32.73
C PRO A 10 11.90 -11.45 31.60
N PHE A 11 10.69 -11.92 31.90
CA PHE A 11 9.56 -11.79 30.96
C PHE A 11 9.19 -10.31 30.77
N GLU A 12 8.61 -9.95 29.64
CA GLU A 12 8.16 -8.58 29.39
C GLU A 12 7.00 -8.19 30.32
N ASN A 13 6.16 -9.16 30.67
CA ASN A 13 4.98 -8.97 31.48
C ASN A 13 5.23 -9.26 32.97
N THR A 14 4.80 -8.35 33.85
CA THR A 14 4.92 -8.53 35.31
C THR A 14 4.16 -9.78 35.79
N HIS A 15 2.98 -10.07 35.23
CA HIS A 15 2.17 -11.23 35.61
C HIS A 15 2.83 -12.55 35.22
N GLU A 16 3.50 -12.64 34.07
CA GLU A 16 4.29 -13.82 33.67
C GLU A 16 5.48 -14.06 34.59
N ASN A 17 6.21 -13.00 34.97
CA ASN A 17 7.31 -13.12 35.93
C ASN A 17 6.84 -13.65 37.30
N VAL A 18 5.70 -13.14 37.79
CA VAL A 18 5.11 -13.58 39.05
C VAL A 18 4.66 -15.05 38.94
N PHE A 19 3.97 -15.39 37.86
CA PHE A 19 3.47 -16.73 37.62
C PHE A 19 4.61 -17.77 37.48
N PHE A 20 5.67 -17.44 36.73
CA PHE A 20 6.84 -18.31 36.62
C PHE A 20 7.48 -18.61 37.98
N ARG A 21 7.61 -17.60 38.85
CA ARG A 21 8.15 -17.78 40.21
C ARG A 21 7.24 -18.64 41.09
N GLN A 22 5.93 -18.50 40.96
CA GLN A 22 4.98 -19.38 41.64
C GLN A 22 5.18 -20.84 41.20
N VAL A 23 5.28 -21.09 39.89
CA VAL A 23 5.57 -22.43 39.34
C VAL A 23 6.91 -22.96 39.84
N VAL A 24 7.95 -22.11 39.94
CA VAL A 24 9.25 -22.48 40.52
C VAL A 24 9.12 -22.92 41.98
N GLY A 25 8.36 -22.19 42.80
CA GLY A 25 8.12 -22.54 44.20
C GLY A 25 7.40 -23.88 44.36
N GLU A 26 6.30 -24.06 43.65
CA GLU A 26 5.49 -25.29 43.71
C GLU A 26 6.26 -26.53 43.20
N LEU A 27 7.06 -26.38 42.14
CA LEU A 27 7.93 -27.46 41.66
C LEU A 27 9.11 -27.71 42.61
N GLY A 28 9.66 -26.67 43.23
CA GLY A 28 10.69 -26.76 44.26
C GLY A 28 10.23 -27.65 45.40
N GLU A 29 9.07 -27.35 45.99
CA GLU A 29 8.45 -28.18 47.04
C GLU A 29 8.25 -29.62 46.57
N LYS A 30 7.64 -29.80 45.38
CA LYS A 30 7.33 -31.14 44.83
C LYS A 30 8.55 -32.03 44.64
N TYR A 31 9.65 -31.47 44.13
CA TYR A 31 10.83 -32.24 43.74
C TYR A 31 11.96 -32.19 44.77
N THR A 32 11.78 -31.55 45.94
CA THR A 32 12.79 -31.39 47.01
C THR A 32 13.58 -32.67 47.34
N ASN A 33 12.92 -33.83 47.33
CA ASN A 33 13.51 -35.12 47.71
C ASN A 33 13.75 -36.08 46.53
N ASP A 34 13.63 -35.61 45.28
CA ASP A 34 13.88 -36.45 44.10
C ASP A 34 15.38 -36.76 43.94
N LYS A 35 15.71 -37.98 43.54
CA LYS A 35 17.09 -38.38 43.23
C LYS A 35 17.54 -37.90 41.85
N ASN A 36 16.60 -37.67 40.94
CA ASN A 36 16.88 -37.21 39.59
C ASN A 36 16.95 -35.68 39.53
N LYS A 37 17.74 -35.15 38.60
CA LYS A 37 17.81 -33.72 38.34
C LYS A 37 16.56 -33.27 37.58
N ASN A 38 15.84 -32.30 38.14
CA ASN A 38 14.66 -31.66 37.59
C ASN A 38 14.99 -30.19 37.31
N VAL A 39 14.81 -29.74 36.08
CA VAL A 39 15.21 -28.40 35.66
C VAL A 39 14.04 -27.68 35.01
N LEU A 40 13.76 -26.46 35.44
CA LEU A 40 12.86 -25.54 34.75
C LEU A 40 13.67 -24.37 34.20
N ILE A 41 13.51 -24.08 32.91
CA ILE A 41 14.20 -22.97 32.22
C ILE A 41 13.13 -22.02 31.74
N GLY A 42 13.19 -20.75 32.14
CA GLY A 42 12.30 -19.69 31.69
C GLY A 42 12.94 -18.82 30.62
N ASN A 43 12.13 -18.39 29.66
CA ASN A 43 12.47 -17.43 28.62
C ASN A 43 13.67 -17.85 27.75
N LEU A 44 13.61 -19.08 27.22
CA LEU A 44 14.69 -19.70 26.45
C LEU A 44 14.58 -19.34 24.95
N SER A 45 15.65 -18.81 24.36
CA SER A 45 15.73 -18.64 22.90
C SER A 45 16.23 -19.92 22.24
N CYS A 46 15.43 -20.52 21.36
CA CYS A 46 15.77 -21.77 20.68
C CYS A 46 15.23 -21.79 19.24
N GLY A 47 16.11 -21.99 18.26
CA GLY A 47 15.73 -22.14 16.85
C GLY A 47 15.01 -20.91 16.25
N GLY A 48 15.31 -19.70 16.73
CA GLY A 48 14.66 -18.47 16.30
C GLY A 48 13.36 -18.14 17.04
N HIS A 49 12.92 -18.99 17.97
CA HIS A 49 11.75 -18.77 18.80
C HIS A 49 12.15 -18.47 20.25
N LEU A 50 11.29 -17.71 20.95
CA LEU A 50 11.40 -17.46 22.38
C LEU A 50 10.36 -18.33 23.10
N LEU A 51 10.83 -19.27 23.91
CA LEU A 51 10.01 -20.23 24.65
C LEU A 51 9.79 -19.73 26.07
N ASP A 52 8.54 -19.69 26.54
CA ASP A 52 8.23 -19.18 27.88
C ASP A 52 8.85 -20.05 28.97
N ALA A 53 8.68 -21.36 28.88
CA ALA A 53 9.42 -22.28 29.74
C ALA A 53 9.69 -23.65 29.09
N VAL A 54 10.75 -24.31 29.55
CA VAL A 54 11.07 -25.70 29.23
C VAL A 54 11.36 -26.45 30.52
N PHE A 55 10.61 -27.51 30.78
CA PHE A 55 10.84 -28.42 31.90
C PHE A 55 11.57 -29.67 31.41
N ILE A 56 12.70 -30.00 32.06
CA ILE A 56 13.56 -31.14 31.74
C ILE A 56 13.72 -32.01 32.99
N SER A 57 13.39 -33.28 32.87
CA SER A 57 13.58 -34.29 33.91
C SER A 57 13.83 -35.65 33.27
N ARG A 58 14.17 -36.66 34.07
CA ARG A 58 14.35 -38.03 33.59
C ARG A 58 13.05 -38.53 32.92
N GLY A 59 13.11 -38.83 31.63
CA GLY A 59 11.97 -39.30 30.84
C GLY A 59 11.03 -38.19 30.35
N LYS A 60 11.38 -36.91 30.53
CA LYS A 60 10.48 -35.78 30.30
C LYS A 60 11.21 -34.56 29.77
N ILE A 61 10.79 -34.08 28.61
CA ILE A 61 11.10 -32.73 28.13
C ILE A 61 9.78 -32.13 27.70
N ILE A 62 9.40 -31.00 28.30
CA ILE A 62 8.09 -30.38 28.10
C ILE A 62 8.30 -28.90 27.79
N VAL A 63 7.88 -28.47 26.61
CA VAL A 63 7.82 -27.06 26.23
C VAL A 63 6.52 -26.47 26.74
N ILE A 64 6.61 -25.37 27.48
CA ILE A 64 5.49 -24.73 28.16
C ILE A 64 5.35 -23.30 27.63
N ASP A 65 4.11 -22.93 27.32
CA ASP A 65 3.71 -21.57 26.91
C ASP A 65 2.67 -21.08 27.91
N PHE A 66 2.85 -19.85 28.41
CA PHE A 66 2.04 -19.25 29.44
C PHE A 66 0.92 -18.40 28.84
N LYS A 67 -0.26 -18.48 29.45
CA LYS A 67 -1.46 -17.77 28.98
C LYS A 67 -2.26 -17.21 30.16
N ASP A 68 -2.43 -15.88 30.21
CA ASP A 68 -3.21 -15.23 31.26
C ASP A 68 -4.69 -15.07 30.88
N TYR A 69 -5.39 -16.20 30.81
CA TYR A 69 -6.82 -16.24 30.53
C TYR A 69 -7.54 -17.13 31.54
N GLU A 70 -8.83 -16.85 31.76
CA GLU A 70 -9.76 -17.66 32.55
C GLU A 70 -11.02 -17.93 31.76
N GLY A 71 -11.74 -19.01 32.10
CA GLY A 71 -13.05 -19.30 31.52
C GLY A 71 -13.14 -20.67 30.84
N ARG A 72 -14.16 -20.84 30.00
CA ARG A 72 -14.35 -22.05 29.21
C ARG A 72 -13.58 -21.96 27.90
N LEU A 73 -12.64 -22.89 27.68
CA LEU A 73 -11.80 -22.94 26.50
C LEU A 73 -12.44 -23.80 25.39
N GLU A 74 -12.42 -23.27 24.17
CA GLU A 74 -12.72 -23.99 22.93
C GLU A 74 -11.43 -24.17 22.12
N PHE A 75 -11.05 -25.43 21.93
CA PHE A 75 -9.84 -25.82 21.19
C PHE A 75 -10.14 -25.93 19.69
N SER A 76 -9.21 -25.43 18.87
CA SER A 76 -9.17 -25.70 17.44
C SER A 76 -7.73 -26.00 17.00
N GLU A 77 -7.56 -26.95 16.07
CA GLU A 77 -6.23 -27.30 15.52
C GLU A 77 -5.76 -26.24 14.51
N ASN A 78 -6.68 -25.75 13.68
CA ASN A 78 -6.36 -24.94 12.50
C ASN A 78 -6.79 -23.47 12.63
N ASN A 79 -7.73 -23.18 13.52
CA ASN A 79 -8.33 -21.86 13.70
C ASN A 79 -8.01 -21.29 15.09
N PRO A 80 -8.29 -20.00 15.33
CA PRO A 80 -8.06 -19.37 16.63
C PRO A 80 -8.81 -20.09 17.75
N TRP A 81 -8.17 -20.23 18.91
CA TRP A 81 -8.84 -20.70 20.11
C TRP A 81 -9.73 -19.60 20.68
N LYS A 82 -10.83 -19.99 21.33
CA LYS A 82 -11.74 -19.05 22.00
C LYS A 82 -11.84 -19.37 23.48
N ILE A 83 -11.91 -18.34 24.30
CA ILE A 83 -12.22 -18.44 25.72
C ILE A 83 -13.49 -17.67 26.02
N TYR A 84 -14.43 -18.34 26.66
CA TYR A 84 -15.74 -17.81 27.03
C TYR A 84 -15.76 -17.46 28.52
N ASN A 85 -16.10 -16.21 28.82
CA ASN A 85 -16.32 -15.67 30.16
C ASN A 85 -17.73 -15.09 30.26
N ASN A 86 -18.60 -15.74 31.04
CA ASN A 86 -20.03 -15.43 31.13
C ASN A 86 -20.71 -15.49 29.74
N ASN A 87 -20.96 -14.32 29.12
CA ASN A 87 -21.57 -14.16 27.80
C ASN A 87 -20.62 -13.52 26.77
N ASP A 88 -19.36 -13.27 27.14
CA ASP A 88 -18.35 -12.67 26.27
C ASP A 88 -17.32 -13.74 25.88
N PHE A 89 -16.70 -13.58 24.72
CA PHE A 89 -15.62 -14.42 24.25
C PHE A 89 -14.43 -13.58 23.81
N THR A 90 -13.23 -14.13 23.97
CA THR A 90 -11.99 -13.56 23.44
C THR A 90 -11.18 -14.63 22.73
N PHE A 91 -10.43 -14.24 21.71
CA PHE A 91 -9.48 -15.11 21.03
C PHE A 91 -8.21 -15.26 21.85
N VAL A 92 -7.73 -16.49 21.98
CA VAL A 92 -6.45 -16.77 22.64
C VAL A 92 -5.34 -16.63 21.60
N ALA A 93 -4.55 -15.57 21.73
CA ALA A 93 -3.51 -15.27 20.75
C ALA A 93 -2.36 -16.28 20.81
N GLY A 94 -1.91 -16.74 19.65
CA GLY A 94 -0.57 -17.30 19.47
C GLY A 94 0.44 -16.17 19.26
N GLY A 95 1.62 -16.26 19.87
CA GLY A 95 2.68 -15.28 19.64
C GLY A 95 3.11 -15.19 18.16
N GLY A 96 3.61 -14.04 17.73
CA GLY A 96 4.34 -13.90 16.45
C GLY A 96 3.56 -14.24 15.16
N GLY A 97 2.25 -13.99 15.11
CA GLY A 97 1.43 -14.24 13.91
C GLY A 97 0.93 -15.67 13.77
N ILE A 98 1.12 -16.49 14.80
CA ILE A 98 0.67 -17.88 14.84
C ILE A 98 -0.80 -17.94 15.25
N ARG A 99 -1.59 -18.76 14.54
CA ARG A 99 -3.06 -18.72 14.63
C ARG A 99 -3.63 -19.10 15.99
N ASN A 100 -2.97 -20.02 16.69
CA ASN A 100 -3.40 -20.47 18.01
C ASN A 100 -2.22 -21.00 18.86
N PRO A 101 -2.40 -21.13 20.19
CA PRO A 101 -1.35 -21.63 21.10
C PRO A 101 -0.83 -23.03 20.77
N TYR A 102 -1.67 -23.92 20.22
CA TYR A 102 -1.22 -25.27 19.82
C TYR A 102 -0.20 -25.22 18.69
N GLN A 103 -0.47 -24.47 17.63
CA GLN A 103 0.45 -24.31 16.50
C GLN A 103 1.76 -23.67 16.95
N GLN A 104 1.67 -22.69 17.87
CA GLN A 104 2.83 -22.01 18.44
C GLN A 104 3.72 -23.00 19.18
N LEU A 105 3.16 -23.71 20.16
CA LEU A 105 3.91 -24.71 20.92
C LEU A 105 4.44 -25.85 20.06
N ASN A 106 3.72 -26.26 19.02
CA ASN A 106 4.19 -27.30 18.11
C ASN A 106 5.42 -26.82 17.31
N ALA A 107 5.42 -25.57 16.83
CA ALA A 107 6.59 -24.97 16.18
C ALA A 107 7.79 -24.86 17.15
N TYR A 108 7.54 -24.48 18.40
CA TYR A 108 8.57 -24.40 19.44
C TYR A 108 9.16 -25.78 19.76
N ARG A 109 8.30 -26.80 19.87
CA ARG A 109 8.70 -28.20 20.05
C ARG A 109 9.55 -28.70 18.90
N PHE A 110 9.16 -28.47 17.65
CA PHE A 110 9.97 -28.87 16.49
C PHE A 110 11.34 -28.17 16.48
N SER A 111 11.38 -26.90 16.85
CA SER A 111 12.63 -26.13 16.93
C SER A 111 13.57 -26.67 18.00
N LEU A 112 13.06 -26.94 19.19
CA LEU A 112 13.84 -27.57 20.27
C LEU A 112 14.31 -28.98 19.86
N MET A 113 13.42 -29.78 19.29
CA MET A 113 13.74 -31.13 18.80
C MET A 113 14.89 -31.11 17.79
N ASN A 114 14.86 -30.19 16.82
CA ASN A 114 15.89 -30.05 15.80
C ASN A 114 17.23 -29.63 16.41
N VAL A 115 17.23 -28.68 17.35
CA VAL A 115 18.45 -28.24 18.03
C VAL A 115 19.07 -29.39 18.83
N LEU A 116 18.27 -30.11 19.62
CA LEU A 116 18.76 -31.24 20.43
C LEU A 116 19.25 -32.39 19.55
N SER A 117 18.53 -32.71 18.49
CA SER A 117 18.94 -33.73 17.50
C SER A 117 20.26 -33.38 16.81
N SER A 118 20.43 -32.12 16.38
CA SER A 118 21.67 -31.67 15.72
C SER A 118 22.91 -31.68 16.63
N LYS A 119 22.69 -31.68 17.94
CA LYS A 119 23.74 -31.64 18.97
C LYS A 119 23.84 -32.93 19.78
N GLN A 120 23.18 -33.99 19.31
CA GLN A 120 23.03 -35.24 20.04
C GLN A 120 24.37 -35.84 20.51
N ASP A 121 25.39 -35.82 19.66
CA ASP A 121 26.72 -36.37 19.97
C ASP A 121 27.44 -35.65 21.11
N LYS A 122 27.09 -34.38 21.37
CA LYS A 122 27.63 -33.59 22.48
C LYS A 122 26.82 -33.76 23.76
N ILE A 123 25.57 -34.18 23.62
CA ILE A 123 24.61 -34.30 24.72
C ILE A 123 24.68 -35.68 25.36
N LEU A 124 24.59 -36.73 24.53
CA LEU A 124 24.46 -38.11 24.99
C LEU A 124 25.79 -38.73 25.38
N SER A 125 25.74 -39.64 26.34
CA SER A 125 26.88 -40.51 26.65
C SER A 125 27.16 -41.49 25.49
N LEU A 126 28.43 -41.92 25.32
CA LEU A 126 28.89 -42.78 24.22
C LEU A 126 28.06 -44.07 24.01
N ASN A 127 27.38 -44.55 25.06
CA ASN A 127 26.59 -45.79 25.03
C ASN A 127 25.07 -45.54 24.91
N HIS A 128 24.62 -44.30 24.84
CA HIS A 128 23.20 -43.94 24.79
C HIS A 128 22.82 -43.56 23.36
N ILE A 129 22.24 -44.52 22.63
CA ILE A 129 21.95 -44.39 21.18
C ILE A 129 20.44 -44.36 20.89
N ASP A 130 19.61 -44.86 21.81
CA ASP A 130 18.17 -45.11 21.59
C ASP A 130 17.24 -43.94 21.96
N ILE A 131 17.77 -42.72 22.13
CA ILE A 131 16.92 -41.56 22.46
C ILE A 131 16.04 -41.16 21.28
N LYS A 132 14.80 -40.74 21.56
CA LYS A 132 13.86 -40.28 20.54
C LYS A 132 13.31 -38.90 20.89
N TRP A 133 13.88 -37.87 20.29
CA TRP A 133 13.53 -36.46 20.55
C TRP A 133 12.09 -36.09 20.14
N ASP A 134 11.44 -36.85 19.27
CA ASP A 134 10.02 -36.66 18.91
C ASP A 134 9.05 -36.91 20.08
N HIS A 135 9.51 -37.52 21.17
CA HIS A 135 8.76 -37.66 22.42
C HIS A 135 8.76 -36.39 23.30
N ILE A 136 9.38 -35.29 22.87
CA ILE A 136 9.24 -33.99 23.55
C ILE A 136 7.77 -33.60 23.55
N ASN A 137 7.24 -33.21 24.71
CA ASN A 137 5.84 -32.85 24.88
C ASN A 137 5.64 -31.33 24.94
N CYS A 138 4.40 -30.90 24.80
CA CYS A 138 3.96 -29.52 24.87
C CYS A 138 2.89 -29.33 25.95
N MET A 139 2.86 -28.15 26.56
CA MET A 139 1.83 -27.77 27.51
C MET A 139 1.50 -26.29 27.38
N VAL A 140 0.22 -25.96 27.18
CA VAL A 140 -0.26 -24.59 27.47
C VAL A 140 -0.59 -24.56 28.94
N LEU A 141 0.04 -23.66 29.69
CA LEU A 141 -0.21 -23.46 31.11
C LEU A 141 -0.91 -22.11 31.32
N PHE A 142 -2.18 -22.18 31.68
CA PHE A 142 -2.97 -21.00 32.00
C PHE A 142 -2.67 -20.50 33.42
N HIS A 143 -2.59 -19.18 33.59
CA HIS A 143 -2.37 -18.55 34.90
C HIS A 143 -3.57 -18.73 35.84
N LYS A 144 -4.76 -18.88 35.26
CA LYS A 144 -6.04 -19.00 35.95
C LYS A 144 -6.72 -20.31 35.59
N ARG A 145 -7.75 -20.67 36.36
CA ARG A 145 -8.55 -21.88 36.12
C ARG A 145 -9.26 -21.82 34.77
N ILE A 146 -9.22 -22.93 34.05
CA ILE A 146 -9.90 -23.10 32.77
C ILE A 146 -10.82 -24.31 32.78
N GLN A 147 -11.99 -24.18 32.16
CA GLN A 147 -12.89 -25.29 31.90
C GLN A 147 -12.66 -25.79 30.48
N PHE A 148 -12.11 -26.99 30.34
CA PHE A 148 -11.81 -27.57 29.03
C PHE A 148 -12.36 -28.99 28.93
N ASN A 149 -13.07 -29.27 27.83
CA ASN A 149 -13.50 -30.63 27.52
C ASN A 149 -12.40 -31.37 26.77
N PHE A 150 -11.69 -32.26 27.45
CA PHE A 150 -10.61 -33.06 26.86
C PHE A 150 -11.04 -33.88 25.64
N ASP A 151 -12.31 -34.30 25.55
CA ASP A 151 -12.80 -35.09 24.41
C ASP A 151 -12.88 -34.29 23.10
N SER A 152 -12.88 -32.95 23.18
CA SER A 152 -12.86 -32.07 22.00
C SER A 152 -11.52 -32.09 21.25
N MET A 153 -10.44 -32.58 21.89
CA MET A 153 -9.11 -32.64 21.29
C MET A 153 -8.87 -33.99 20.58
N PRO A 154 -8.32 -34.01 19.35
CA PRO A 154 -7.99 -35.26 18.66
C PRO A 154 -6.98 -36.12 19.43
N ASP A 155 -7.17 -37.45 19.45
CA ASP A 155 -6.31 -38.39 20.20
C ASP A 155 -4.84 -38.35 19.76
N ARG A 156 -4.57 -38.04 18.49
CA ARG A 156 -3.20 -37.84 17.99
C ARG A 156 -2.48 -36.68 18.71
N ILE A 157 -3.21 -35.63 19.06
CA ILE A 157 -2.69 -34.42 19.72
C ILE A 157 -2.54 -34.69 21.23
N LYS A 158 -3.52 -35.35 21.85
CA LYS A 158 -3.50 -35.73 23.28
C LYS A 158 -2.24 -36.49 23.72
N ARG A 159 -1.59 -37.20 22.79
CA ARG A 159 -0.36 -37.98 23.07
C ARG A 159 0.81 -37.11 23.50
N PHE A 160 0.98 -35.94 22.90
CA PHE A 160 2.15 -35.08 23.13
C PHE A 160 1.80 -33.67 23.63
N PHE A 161 0.53 -33.26 23.55
CA PHE A 161 0.07 -31.92 23.90
C PHE A 161 -0.89 -31.94 25.09
N SER A 162 -0.74 -30.97 25.99
CA SER A 162 -1.56 -30.82 27.19
C SER A 162 -2.05 -29.40 27.34
N ILE A 163 -3.22 -29.25 27.93
CA ILE A 163 -3.75 -27.97 28.40
C ILE A 163 -3.88 -28.11 29.92
N ALA A 164 -3.30 -27.17 30.66
CA ALA A 164 -3.24 -27.21 32.10
C ALA A 164 -3.46 -25.83 32.72
N ASP A 165 -3.83 -25.84 33.99
CA ASP A 165 -4.07 -24.69 34.85
C ASP A 165 -3.35 -24.89 36.21
N PRO A 166 -3.40 -23.93 37.14
CA PRO A 166 -2.66 -24.03 38.41
C PRO A 166 -3.02 -25.27 39.25
N GLY A 167 -4.19 -25.88 39.05
CA GLY A 167 -4.58 -27.08 39.80
C GLY A 167 -4.40 -28.40 39.07
N THR A 168 -4.00 -28.38 37.80
CA THR A 168 -3.88 -29.60 36.97
C THR A 168 -2.47 -29.79 36.40
N TYR A 169 -1.66 -28.74 36.31
CA TYR A 169 -0.36 -28.82 35.64
C TYR A 169 0.63 -29.77 36.31
N LEU A 170 0.66 -29.87 37.64
CA LEU A 170 1.54 -30.81 38.35
C LEU A 170 1.25 -32.27 37.96
N ALA A 171 -0.04 -32.65 37.88
CA ALA A 171 -0.45 -33.98 37.42
C ALA A 171 -0.08 -34.17 35.94
N ALA A 172 -0.34 -33.17 35.09
CA ALA A 172 0.02 -33.22 33.68
C ALA A 172 1.54 -33.34 33.45
N LEU A 173 2.39 -32.71 34.27
CA LEU A 173 3.85 -32.92 34.24
C LEU A 173 4.23 -34.33 34.68
N GLN A 174 3.47 -34.95 35.59
CA GLN A 174 3.72 -36.30 36.08
C GLN A 174 3.43 -37.37 35.02
N ASP A 175 2.30 -37.25 34.32
CA ASP A 175 1.78 -38.26 33.39
C ASP A 175 2.57 -38.34 32.07
N ARG A 176 3.40 -37.34 31.77
CA ARG A 176 4.12 -37.19 30.48
C ARG A 176 5.47 -37.92 30.39
N PHE A 177 5.63 -39.00 31.15
CA PHE A 177 6.85 -39.80 31.14
C PHE A 177 6.98 -40.65 29.86
N SER A 178 8.17 -40.64 29.24
CA SER A 178 8.51 -41.48 28.09
C SER A 178 9.78 -42.29 28.36
N ASN A 179 9.69 -43.61 28.13
CA ASN A 179 10.86 -44.50 28.16
C ASN A 179 11.89 -44.15 27.08
N ASN A 180 11.50 -43.42 26.04
CA ASN A 180 12.39 -43.03 24.94
C ASN A 180 13.08 -41.66 25.16
N LEU A 181 12.91 -41.04 26.34
CA LEU A 181 13.56 -39.78 26.76
C LEU A 181 14.28 -39.91 28.12
N ILE A 182 14.79 -41.10 28.44
CA ILE A 182 15.48 -41.33 29.70
C ILE A 182 16.87 -40.69 29.65
N LEU A 183 17.01 -39.50 30.22
CA LEU A 183 18.28 -38.79 30.38
C LEU A 183 18.85 -39.01 31.78
N ASN A 184 20.16 -39.17 31.87
CA ASN A 184 20.87 -39.12 33.16
C ASN A 184 21.22 -37.67 33.55
N ASN A 185 21.64 -37.46 34.80
CA ASN A 185 21.92 -36.10 35.31
C ASN A 185 23.01 -35.36 34.52
N ASN A 186 24.03 -36.06 34.00
CA ASN A 186 25.09 -35.45 33.21
C ASN A 186 24.60 -35.06 31.81
N GLU A 187 23.75 -35.88 31.20
CA GLU A 187 23.14 -35.56 29.90
C GLU A 187 22.22 -34.34 29.99
N ILE A 188 21.47 -34.20 31.10
CA ILE A 188 20.68 -32.99 31.37
C ILE A 188 21.59 -31.75 31.47
N GLU A 189 22.74 -31.83 32.15
CA GLU A 189 23.71 -30.73 32.21
C GLU A 189 24.29 -30.39 30.84
N ASN A 190 24.56 -31.40 30.00
CA ASN A 190 25.02 -31.18 28.64
C ASN A 190 23.95 -30.46 27.79
N ILE A 191 22.66 -30.79 27.97
CA ILE A 191 21.56 -30.05 27.34
C ILE A 191 21.58 -28.58 27.77
N LEU A 192 21.70 -28.29 29.07
CA LEU A 192 21.77 -26.91 29.56
C LEU A 192 22.92 -26.14 28.92
N ARG A 193 24.11 -26.77 28.84
CA ARG A 193 25.29 -26.18 28.19
C ARG A 193 25.06 -25.90 26.71
N GLU A 194 24.46 -26.85 25.99
CA GLU A 194 24.20 -26.72 24.55
C GLU A 194 23.07 -25.74 24.22
N LEU A 195 22.19 -25.45 25.18
CA LEU A 195 21.17 -24.41 25.12
C LEU A 195 21.64 -23.04 25.66
N ASP A 196 22.94 -22.88 25.94
CA ASP A 196 23.56 -21.68 26.54
C ASP A 196 22.89 -21.22 27.86
N VAL A 197 22.39 -22.18 28.65
CA VAL A 197 21.86 -21.92 29.99
C VAL A 197 23.02 -21.87 30.98
N ARG A 198 23.37 -20.66 31.42
CA ARG A 198 24.54 -20.43 32.28
C ARG A 198 24.19 -20.51 33.77
N PRO A 199 25.15 -20.88 34.64
CA PRO A 199 24.94 -20.88 36.10
C PRO A 199 24.49 -19.54 36.68
N GLU A 200 24.87 -18.43 36.03
CA GLU A 200 24.48 -17.06 36.39
C GLU A 200 22.98 -16.80 36.23
N ASN A 201 22.31 -17.55 35.36
CA ASN A 201 20.87 -17.41 35.07
C ASN A 201 20.01 -18.12 36.11
N ARG A 202 20.61 -18.70 37.15
CA ARG A 202 19.93 -19.49 38.17
C ARG A 202 19.12 -18.57 39.10
N LEU A 203 17.84 -18.87 39.28
CA LEU A 203 17.00 -18.18 40.26
C LEU A 203 17.31 -18.67 41.67
N ASN A 204 17.53 -17.74 42.59
CA ASN A 204 17.57 -18.04 44.03
C ASN A 204 16.19 -17.81 44.65
N GLU A 205 15.80 -18.65 45.61
CA GLU A 205 14.52 -18.53 46.36
C GLU A 205 14.34 -17.17 47.05
N ASN A 206 15.43 -16.42 47.25
CA ASN A 206 15.47 -15.12 47.92
C ASN A 206 15.57 -13.90 46.97
N ASP A 207 15.55 -14.09 45.65
CA ASP A 207 15.65 -12.96 44.70
C ASP A 207 14.38 -12.11 44.72
N GLN A 208 14.41 -11.01 45.48
CA GLN A 208 13.35 -10.00 45.51
C GLN A 208 13.04 -9.48 44.09
N PRO A 209 11.77 -9.12 43.81
CA PRO A 209 11.40 -8.61 42.50
C PRO A 209 12.20 -7.34 42.20
N GLN A 210 13.06 -7.38 41.18
CA GLN A 210 13.39 -6.15 40.48
C GLN A 210 12.12 -5.72 39.75
N ILE A 211 11.37 -4.83 40.37
CA ILE A 211 10.25 -4.15 39.73
C ILE A 211 10.86 -3.42 38.52
N PRO A 212 10.50 -3.77 37.27
CA PRO A 212 10.90 -2.94 36.14
C PRO A 212 10.40 -1.52 36.45
N SER A 213 11.34 -0.57 36.46
CA SER A 213 11.12 0.79 36.89
C SER A 213 9.84 1.35 36.29
N THR A 214 8.91 1.71 37.18
CA THR A 214 7.85 2.70 37.02
C THR A 214 7.37 2.93 35.59
N ARG A 215 6.29 2.24 35.21
CA ARG A 215 5.41 2.66 34.11
C ARG A 215 4.97 4.11 34.38
N ILE A 216 5.56 5.03 33.63
CA ILE A 216 5.13 6.42 33.54
C ILE A 216 3.69 6.43 33.00
N ASN A 217 2.83 7.17 33.70
CA ASN A 217 1.43 7.47 33.40
C ASN A 217 0.96 7.22 31.95
N ASN A 218 -0.08 6.38 31.89
CA ASN A 218 -0.87 5.85 30.78
C ASN A 218 -1.45 6.89 29.80
N ASP A 219 -0.60 7.54 29.00
CA ASP A 219 -1.06 8.07 27.70
C ASP A 219 0.02 8.04 26.61
N ARG A 220 1.30 7.99 27.00
CA ARG A 220 2.42 7.79 26.07
C ARG A 220 2.81 6.32 25.87
N GLY A 221 2.63 5.47 26.89
CA GLY A 221 2.89 4.02 26.82
C GLY A 221 2.01 3.32 25.79
N ASN A 222 0.68 3.57 25.84
CA ASN A 222 -0.25 3.06 24.82
C ASN A 222 0.11 3.52 23.41
N ARG A 223 0.58 4.77 23.23
CA ARG A 223 1.03 5.27 21.93
C ARG A 223 2.33 4.62 21.48
N LEU A 224 3.30 4.41 22.37
CA LEU A 224 4.58 3.80 22.02
C LEU A 224 4.44 2.29 21.79
N ASP A 225 3.62 1.60 22.57
CA ASP A 225 3.32 0.17 22.37
C ASP A 225 2.49 -0.03 21.09
N PHE A 226 1.59 0.90 20.77
CA PHE A 226 0.90 0.96 19.48
C PHE A 226 1.89 1.20 18.33
N VAL A 227 2.75 2.23 18.41
CA VAL A 227 3.81 2.46 17.41
C VAL A 227 4.66 1.21 17.26
N LYS A 228 5.10 0.58 18.36
CA LYS A 228 5.87 -0.67 18.36
C LYS A 228 5.15 -1.83 17.68
N ARG A 229 3.82 -1.97 17.87
CA ARG A 229 3.00 -2.98 17.16
C ARG A 229 3.04 -2.76 15.66
N TYR A 230 2.89 -1.51 15.20
CA TYR A 230 2.86 -1.17 13.78
C TYR A 230 4.26 -0.99 13.15
N THR A 231 5.30 -0.80 13.95
CA THR A 231 6.69 -0.72 13.51
C THR A 231 7.44 -2.04 13.69
N LYS A 232 6.74 -3.19 13.73
CA LYS A 232 7.43 -4.49 13.75
C LYS A 232 8.43 -4.51 12.59
N VAL A 233 9.72 -4.52 12.94
CA VAL A 233 10.80 -4.53 11.96
C VAL A 233 10.86 -5.95 11.40
N GLU A 234 10.17 -6.18 10.29
CA GLU A 234 10.41 -7.37 9.50
C GLU A 234 11.90 -7.38 9.10
N THR A 235 12.62 -8.39 9.57
CA THR A 235 14.03 -8.55 9.25
C THR A 235 14.15 -9.11 7.85
N GLY A 236 14.96 -8.46 7.00
CA GLY A 236 15.13 -8.85 5.59
C GLY A 236 14.37 -8.01 4.56
N LEU A 237 13.66 -6.94 4.98
CA LEU A 237 13.07 -6.00 4.03
C LEU A 237 14.14 -5.21 3.26
N ASN A 238 13.95 -5.06 1.94
CA ASN A 238 14.73 -4.12 1.15
C ASN A 238 14.34 -2.66 1.49
N GLU A 239 15.11 -1.69 1.02
CA GLU A 239 14.91 -0.29 1.41
C GLU A 239 13.57 0.28 0.94
N GLU A 240 13.09 -0.12 -0.24
CA GLU A 240 11.78 0.28 -0.77
C GLU A 240 10.66 -0.20 0.11
N GLN A 241 10.69 -1.47 0.51
CA GLN A 241 9.73 -2.04 1.44
C GLN A 241 9.77 -1.31 2.78
N ARG A 242 10.97 -0.96 3.29
CA ARG A 242 11.10 -0.17 4.52
C ARG A 242 10.45 1.21 4.40
N ILE A 243 10.61 1.89 3.26
CA ILE A 243 10.00 3.20 3.00
C ILE A 243 8.47 3.09 2.89
N LEU A 244 7.97 2.06 2.21
CA LEU A 244 6.53 1.82 2.09
C LEU A 244 5.89 1.42 3.44
N GLU A 245 6.56 0.59 4.23
CA GLU A 245 6.13 0.24 5.59
C GLU A 245 6.14 1.46 6.52
N TYR A 246 7.08 2.39 6.35
CA TYR A 246 7.07 3.66 7.05
C TYR A 246 5.82 4.49 6.72
N TYR A 247 5.48 4.67 5.45
CA TYR A 247 4.25 5.38 5.06
C TYR A 247 2.98 4.69 5.54
N ARG A 248 2.93 3.36 5.48
CA ARG A 248 1.84 2.55 6.04
C ARG A 248 1.70 2.79 7.54
N THR A 249 2.80 2.77 8.28
CA THR A 249 2.82 3.03 9.72
C THR A 249 2.24 4.42 10.03
N ILE A 250 2.63 5.45 9.26
CA ILE A 250 2.10 6.82 9.42
C ILE A 250 0.58 6.84 9.20
N LEU A 251 0.09 6.23 8.13
CA LEU A 251 -1.36 6.20 7.84
C LEU A 251 -2.14 5.46 8.94
N ASN A 252 -1.61 4.37 9.46
CA ASN A 252 -2.20 3.67 10.60
C ASN A 252 -2.19 4.51 11.89
N LEU A 253 -1.14 5.31 12.11
CA LEU A 253 -1.09 6.27 13.21
C LEU A 253 -2.06 7.45 13.02
N GLU A 254 -2.32 7.88 11.78
CA GLU A 254 -3.34 8.89 11.48
C GLU A 254 -4.75 8.38 11.76
N LYS A 255 -5.08 7.13 11.41
CA LYS A 255 -6.35 6.49 11.77
C LYS A 255 -6.60 6.50 13.28
N PHE A 256 -5.56 6.40 14.11
CA PHE A 256 -5.70 6.46 15.57
C PHE A 256 -6.09 7.86 16.08
N LYS A 257 -5.81 8.92 15.32
CA LYS A 257 -6.24 10.29 15.66
C LYS A 257 -7.69 10.56 15.28
N GLU A 258 -8.31 9.71 14.47
CA GLU A 258 -9.70 9.85 14.08
C GLU A 258 -10.58 9.45 15.28
N PRO A 259 -11.49 10.33 15.76
CA PRO A 259 -12.38 9.98 16.85
C PRO A 259 -13.22 8.78 16.46
N LYS A 260 -13.37 7.87 17.44
CA LYS A 260 -14.31 6.76 17.36
C LYS A 260 -15.70 7.36 17.10
N SER A 261 -16.60 6.64 16.43
CA SER A 261 -18.01 7.02 16.39
C SER A 261 -18.54 7.03 17.84
N GLU A 262 -18.55 8.19 18.48
CA GLU A 262 -18.80 8.31 19.93
C GLU A 262 -20.28 8.10 20.28
N ASN A 263 -21.19 8.11 19.29
CA ASN A 263 -22.60 7.80 19.45
C ASN A 263 -23.09 6.92 18.28
N LEU A 264 -23.23 5.61 18.51
CA LEU A 264 -23.83 4.69 17.54
C LEU A 264 -25.32 4.49 17.86
N TYR A 265 -26.17 4.87 16.92
CA TYR A 265 -27.61 4.71 16.95
C TYR A 265 -28.02 3.43 16.23
N ARG A 266 -28.95 2.67 16.82
CA ARG A 266 -29.47 1.44 16.22
C ARG A 266 -30.68 1.75 15.34
N TYR A 267 -30.69 1.17 14.15
CA TYR A 267 -31.80 1.24 13.21
C TYR A 267 -32.27 -0.18 12.89
N GLY A 268 -33.54 -0.47 13.14
CA GLY A 268 -34.14 -1.76 12.81
C GLY A 268 -34.24 -1.93 11.30
N ILE A 269 -33.68 -3.01 10.76
CA ILE A 269 -33.72 -3.33 9.33
C ILE A 269 -33.93 -4.83 9.17
N ASN A 270 -34.87 -5.20 8.29
CA ASN A 270 -35.00 -6.57 7.84
C ASN A 270 -34.02 -6.81 6.67
N LEU A 271 -32.80 -7.24 6.99
CA LEU A 271 -31.80 -7.63 6.01
C LEU A 271 -32.13 -9.03 5.49
N GLU A 272 -33.14 -9.15 4.63
CA GLU A 272 -33.44 -10.42 3.96
C GLU A 272 -32.31 -10.82 3.01
N THR A 273 -31.97 -12.11 3.00
CA THR A 273 -30.94 -12.73 2.16
C THR A 273 -31.38 -12.75 0.69
N GLY A 274 -31.25 -11.61 0.00
CA GLY A 274 -31.53 -11.52 -1.44
C GLY A 274 -31.54 -10.11 -2.01
N THR A 275 -31.75 -9.07 -1.18
CA THR A 275 -31.76 -7.68 -1.64
C THR A 275 -30.39 -7.04 -1.47
N ASN A 276 -29.67 -6.82 -2.57
CA ASN A 276 -28.30 -6.30 -2.53
C ASN A 276 -28.24 -4.77 -2.30
N GLN A 277 -29.40 -4.10 -2.23
CA GLN A 277 -29.55 -2.66 -1.98
C GLN A 277 -30.73 -2.39 -1.05
N PHE A 278 -30.55 -1.46 -0.13
CA PHE A 278 -31.62 -0.96 0.74
C PHE A 278 -31.53 0.56 0.87
N ILE A 279 -32.67 1.20 1.14
CA ILE A 279 -32.74 2.63 1.42
C ILE A 279 -32.92 2.77 2.92
N LEU A 280 -31.98 3.47 3.54
CA LEU A 280 -32.04 3.83 4.95
C LEU A 280 -32.68 5.21 5.07
N ASP A 281 -33.80 5.25 5.77
CA ASP A 281 -34.43 6.49 6.20
C ASP A 281 -33.78 6.97 7.51
N LEU A 282 -32.95 8.01 7.41
CA LEU A 282 -32.29 8.64 8.54
C LEU A 282 -33.28 9.33 9.50
N SER A 283 -34.46 9.74 9.01
CA SER A 283 -35.46 10.43 9.83
C SER A 283 -36.16 9.50 10.83
N SER A 284 -36.08 8.18 10.60
CA SER A 284 -36.67 7.15 11.47
C SER A 284 -36.10 7.14 12.89
N ASN A 285 -34.90 7.68 13.11
CA ASN A 285 -34.35 7.91 14.45
C ASN A 285 -34.19 9.42 14.68
N HIS A 286 -35.14 10.02 15.39
CA HIS A 286 -35.16 11.47 15.63
C HIS A 286 -33.88 12.02 16.27
N ASN A 287 -33.24 11.26 17.17
CA ASN A 287 -32.05 11.71 17.86
C ASN A 287 -30.85 11.83 16.91
N PHE A 288 -30.58 10.77 16.12
CA PHE A 288 -29.52 10.81 15.13
C PHE A 288 -29.81 11.82 14.01
N TYR A 289 -31.07 11.90 13.55
CA TYR A 289 -31.42 12.81 12.46
C TYR A 289 -31.16 14.28 12.82
N ALA A 290 -31.51 14.68 14.05
CA ALA A 290 -31.21 16.03 14.54
C ALA A 290 -29.69 16.30 14.61
N GLU A 291 -28.91 15.34 15.13
CA GLU A 291 -27.45 15.43 15.19
C GLU A 291 -26.82 15.50 13.78
N TYR A 292 -27.32 14.69 12.86
CA TYR A 292 -26.90 14.66 11.46
C TYR A 292 -27.19 15.99 10.73
N LEU A 293 -28.37 16.58 10.93
CA LEU A 293 -28.71 17.89 10.37
C LEU A 293 -27.80 18.99 10.91
N HIS A 294 -27.59 19.02 12.24
CA HIS A 294 -26.69 19.98 12.88
C HIS A 294 -25.24 19.83 12.40
N ASN A 295 -24.75 18.59 12.23
CA ASN A 295 -23.45 18.31 11.64
C ASN A 295 -23.33 18.87 10.22
N GLY A 296 -24.41 18.86 9.44
CA GLY A 296 -24.44 19.41 8.08
C GLY A 296 -24.22 20.93 8.00
N GLU A 297 -24.48 21.67 9.08
CA GLU A 297 -24.29 23.13 9.15
C GLU A 297 -22.84 23.53 9.52
N GLN A 298 -22.01 22.57 9.92
CA GLN A 298 -20.62 22.81 10.31
C GLN A 298 -19.74 23.15 9.10
N GLN A 299 -18.66 23.90 9.33
CA GLN A 299 -17.68 24.26 8.28
C GLN A 299 -17.03 23.01 7.65
N PHE A 300 -16.84 21.96 8.44
CA PHE A 300 -16.30 20.67 8.04
C PHE A 300 -17.21 19.55 8.57
N PRO A 301 -18.27 19.18 7.84
CA PRO A 301 -19.21 18.18 8.31
C PRO A 301 -18.58 16.78 8.33
N GLN A 302 -18.90 16.01 9.36
CA GLN A 302 -18.48 14.62 9.51
C GLN A 302 -19.23 13.70 8.53
N ASN A 303 -18.61 12.58 8.17
CA ASN A 303 -19.19 11.53 7.33
C ASN A 303 -20.17 10.66 8.14
N ILE A 304 -20.95 9.83 7.47
CA ILE A 304 -21.81 8.85 8.14
C ILE A 304 -21.09 7.49 8.19
N PHE A 305 -20.89 6.98 9.39
CA PHE A 305 -20.51 5.59 9.64
C PHE A 305 -21.75 4.71 9.65
N ILE A 306 -21.65 3.56 8.99
CA ILE A 306 -22.69 2.54 8.99
C ILE A 306 -22.04 1.20 9.24
N GLY A 307 -22.50 0.53 10.29
CA GLY A 307 -22.04 -0.76 10.74
C GLY A 307 -23.10 -1.82 10.60
N ILE A 308 -22.77 -2.93 9.94
CA ILE A 308 -23.62 -4.12 9.90
C ILE A 308 -23.32 -4.96 11.14
N ASN A 309 -24.37 -5.18 11.91
CA ASN A 309 -24.31 -5.97 13.11
C ASN A 309 -24.53 -7.46 12.79
N VAL A 310 -23.73 -8.30 13.43
CA VAL A 310 -23.88 -9.75 13.44
C VAL A 310 -24.10 -10.22 14.86
N ILE A 311 -24.92 -11.26 15.02
CA ILE A 311 -25.15 -11.96 16.27
C ILE A 311 -24.27 -13.21 16.23
N GLY A 312 -23.34 -13.32 17.17
CA GLY A 312 -22.49 -14.50 17.32
C GLY A 312 -22.30 -14.81 18.80
N ASP A 313 -22.45 -16.06 19.18
CA ASP A 313 -22.22 -16.55 20.55
C ASP A 313 -22.88 -15.70 21.66
N ASN A 314 -24.15 -15.30 21.45
CA ASN A 314 -24.99 -14.45 22.32
C ASN A 314 -24.62 -12.96 22.45
N GLU A 315 -23.71 -12.47 21.62
CA GLU A 315 -23.39 -11.04 21.53
C GLU A 315 -23.73 -10.47 20.16
N THR A 316 -24.06 -9.17 20.11
CA THR A 316 -24.22 -8.43 18.85
C THR A 316 -23.00 -7.53 18.62
N LEU A 317 -22.28 -7.76 17.51
CA LEU A 317 -21.04 -7.07 17.17
C LEU A 317 -21.15 -6.41 15.79
N THR A 318 -20.55 -5.23 15.62
CA THR A 318 -20.47 -4.56 14.31
C THR A 318 -19.33 -5.15 13.49
N LEU A 319 -19.59 -6.17 12.67
CA LEU A 319 -18.51 -6.87 11.97
C LEU A 319 -18.08 -6.19 10.67
N PHE A 320 -19.02 -5.55 9.96
CA PHE A 320 -18.71 -4.88 8.71
C PHE A 320 -19.07 -3.40 8.80
N GLN A 321 -18.30 -2.56 8.12
CA GLN A 321 -18.49 -1.11 8.11
C GLN A 321 -18.52 -0.55 6.68
N ASN A 322 -19.20 0.57 6.52
CA ASN A 322 -19.15 1.41 5.33
C ASN A 322 -19.23 2.87 5.77
N ILE A 323 -18.47 3.73 5.12
CA ILE A 323 -18.45 5.17 5.41
C ILE A 323 -18.99 5.90 4.19
N ILE A 324 -20.02 6.70 4.43
CA ILE A 324 -20.68 7.50 3.40
C ILE A 324 -20.25 8.94 3.55
N LEU A 325 -19.66 9.45 2.47
CA LEU A 325 -19.24 10.84 2.38
C LEU A 325 -20.47 11.74 2.43
N ARG A 326 -20.40 12.80 3.24
CA ARG A 326 -21.50 13.76 3.36
C ARG A 326 -21.87 14.38 2.01
N THR A 327 -20.88 14.61 1.15
CA THR A 327 -21.02 15.16 -0.19
C THR A 327 -21.78 14.25 -1.16
N ASP A 328 -21.84 12.96 -0.87
CA ASP A 328 -22.41 11.95 -1.77
C ASP A 328 -23.90 11.70 -1.45
N ILE A 329 -24.41 12.29 -0.36
CA ILE A 329 -25.80 12.17 0.07
C ILE A 329 -26.64 13.23 -0.66
N ALA A 330 -27.36 12.81 -1.70
CA ALA A 330 -28.23 13.68 -2.48
C ALA A 330 -29.54 14.03 -1.75
N ASN A 331 -30.13 13.07 -1.03
CA ASN A 331 -31.31 13.27 -0.21
C ASN A 331 -30.92 13.21 1.28
N PRO A 332 -31.10 14.28 2.07
CA PRO A 332 -30.73 14.28 3.48
C PRO A 332 -31.53 13.29 4.34
N GLU A 333 -32.72 12.87 3.92
CA GLU A 333 -33.54 11.90 4.66
C GLU A 333 -33.20 10.46 4.30
N ASN A 334 -32.77 10.19 3.07
CA ASN A 334 -32.66 8.83 2.54
C ASN A 334 -31.28 8.54 1.98
N VAL A 335 -30.65 7.50 2.50
CA VAL A 335 -29.32 7.03 2.08
C VAL A 335 -29.43 5.66 1.44
N SER A 336 -29.01 5.54 0.18
CA SER A 336 -28.98 4.25 -0.52
C SER A 336 -27.71 3.49 -0.17
N LEU A 337 -27.90 2.25 0.27
CA LEU A 337 -26.85 1.36 0.75
C LEU A 337 -26.79 0.11 -0.12
N LYS A 338 -25.58 -0.31 -0.48
CA LYS A 338 -25.35 -1.63 -1.09
C LYS A 338 -24.61 -2.50 -0.11
N LEU A 339 -25.07 -3.73 0.10
CA LEU A 339 -24.45 -4.63 1.07
C LEU A 339 -23.03 -5.08 0.63
N SER A 340 -22.75 -5.10 -0.68
CA SER A 340 -21.42 -5.38 -1.24
C SER A 340 -20.34 -4.38 -0.80
N ASP A 341 -20.75 -3.15 -0.51
CA ASP A 341 -19.87 -2.00 -0.29
C ASP A 341 -19.21 -1.97 1.09
N PHE A 342 -19.62 -2.87 1.99
CA PHE A 342 -19.15 -2.95 3.36
C PHE A 342 -17.83 -3.71 3.45
N SER A 343 -16.85 -3.17 4.16
CA SER A 343 -15.56 -3.80 4.45
C SER A 343 -15.54 -4.33 5.89
N LEU A 344 -14.55 -5.17 6.21
CA LEU A 344 -14.37 -5.67 7.57
C LEU A 344 -14.08 -4.50 8.54
N TYR A 345 -14.81 -4.44 9.65
CA TYR A 345 -14.45 -3.55 10.76
C TYR A 345 -13.47 -4.29 11.69
N SER A 346 -12.18 -4.26 11.34
CA SER A 346 -11.13 -5.06 11.99
C SER A 346 -11.01 -4.81 13.48
N LYS A 347 -11.26 -3.58 13.91
CA LYS A 347 -11.09 -3.13 15.30
C LYS A 347 -11.80 -4.00 16.33
N ILE A 348 -13.01 -4.50 16.04
CA ILE A 348 -13.71 -5.39 16.97
C ILE A 348 -12.96 -6.71 17.14
N LEU A 349 -12.42 -7.25 16.05
CA LEU A 349 -11.64 -8.49 16.10
C LEU A 349 -10.29 -8.27 16.79
N GLU A 350 -9.66 -7.11 16.59
CA GLU A 350 -8.45 -6.69 17.31
C GLU A 350 -8.70 -6.59 18.82
N ASP A 351 -9.80 -5.91 19.22
CA ASP A 351 -10.21 -5.76 20.62
C ASP A 351 -10.56 -7.13 21.25
N LYS A 352 -11.07 -8.07 20.45
CA LYS A 352 -11.32 -9.47 20.84
C LYS A 352 -10.05 -10.33 20.88
N GLY A 353 -8.87 -9.79 20.56
CA GLY A 353 -7.59 -10.48 20.66
C GLY A 353 -7.18 -11.28 19.42
N LEU A 354 -7.85 -11.11 18.27
CA LEU A 354 -7.45 -11.74 17.03
C LEU A 354 -6.15 -11.11 16.50
N SER A 355 -5.19 -11.93 16.06
CA SER A 355 -3.90 -11.44 15.54
C SER A 355 -4.05 -10.70 14.22
N GLU A 356 -3.23 -9.68 14.00
CA GLU A 356 -3.20 -8.85 12.78
C GLU A 356 -3.05 -9.67 11.49
N ASP A 357 -2.21 -10.71 11.49
CA ASP A 357 -1.99 -11.55 10.30
C ASP A 357 -3.26 -12.28 9.85
N ILE A 358 -4.06 -12.78 10.80
CA ILE A 358 -5.35 -13.43 10.50
C ILE A 358 -6.36 -12.41 10.00
N ILE A 359 -6.36 -11.20 10.58
CA ILE A 359 -7.22 -10.10 10.13
C ILE A 359 -6.86 -9.73 8.70
N ASP A 360 -5.58 -9.66 8.35
CA ASP A 360 -5.12 -9.34 6.99
C ASP A 360 -5.46 -10.42 5.97
N ASP A 361 -5.30 -11.68 6.35
CA ASP A 361 -5.77 -12.83 5.56
C ASP A 361 -7.29 -12.75 5.31
N LEU A 362 -8.07 -12.38 6.34
CA LEU A 362 -9.51 -12.17 6.24
C LEU A 362 -9.85 -11.00 5.33
N VAL A 363 -9.24 -9.83 5.51
CA VAL A 363 -9.49 -8.64 4.69
C VAL A 363 -9.19 -8.91 3.22
N THR A 364 -8.07 -9.58 2.94
CA THR A 364 -7.70 -9.95 1.58
C THR A 364 -8.77 -10.83 0.94
N ALA A 365 -9.17 -11.91 1.64
CA ALA A 365 -10.16 -12.83 1.11
C ALA A 365 -11.57 -12.20 1.01
N LEU A 366 -11.91 -11.26 1.90
CA LEU A 366 -13.19 -10.52 1.88
C LEU A 366 -13.28 -9.53 0.72
N ASN A 367 -12.16 -9.03 0.20
CA ASN A 367 -12.14 -8.12 -0.94
C ASN A 367 -12.56 -8.81 -2.25
N ASP A 368 -12.39 -10.13 -2.35
CA ASP A 368 -12.80 -10.90 -3.52
C ASP A 368 -14.31 -11.23 -3.51
N CYS A 369 -14.96 -11.14 -2.35
CA CYS A 369 -16.39 -11.44 -2.19
C CYS A 369 -17.28 -10.37 -2.85
N GLN A 370 -18.28 -10.83 -3.61
CA GLN A 370 -19.22 -9.98 -4.35
C GLN A 370 -20.48 -9.65 -3.55
N SER A 371 -20.75 -10.40 -2.46
CA SER A 371 -21.93 -10.22 -1.61
C SER A 371 -21.61 -10.26 -0.12
N LEU A 372 -22.46 -9.66 0.70
CA LEU A 372 -22.33 -9.74 2.16
C LEU A 372 -22.55 -11.16 2.68
N THR A 373 -23.40 -11.95 2.02
CA THR A 373 -23.61 -13.36 2.35
C THR A 373 -22.31 -14.16 2.21
N GLU A 374 -21.60 -13.99 1.09
CA GLU A 374 -20.26 -14.59 0.89
C GLU A 374 -19.28 -14.12 1.97
N LYS A 375 -19.30 -12.81 2.30
CA LYS A 375 -18.44 -12.26 3.34
C LYS A 375 -18.70 -12.91 4.71
N ILE A 376 -19.96 -13.08 5.08
CA ILE A 376 -20.34 -13.74 6.33
C ILE A 376 -19.93 -15.21 6.33
N GLU A 377 -20.19 -15.93 5.24
CA GLU A 377 -19.85 -17.35 5.12
C GLU A 377 -18.32 -17.57 5.15
N LEU A 378 -17.56 -16.68 4.52
CA LEU A 378 -16.11 -16.66 4.60
C LEU A 378 -15.63 -16.48 6.05
N VAL A 379 -16.18 -15.50 6.79
CA VAL A 379 -15.82 -15.28 8.20
C VAL A 379 -16.19 -16.48 9.06
N LYS A 380 -17.38 -17.07 8.86
CA LYS A 380 -17.80 -18.31 9.55
C LYS A 380 -16.78 -19.42 9.38
N ASN A 381 -16.39 -19.67 8.14
CA ASN A 381 -15.50 -20.77 7.79
C ASN A 381 -14.07 -20.53 8.27
N LYS A 382 -13.57 -19.29 8.16
CA LYS A 382 -12.20 -18.94 8.54
C LYS A 382 -11.97 -18.80 10.05
N LEU A 383 -13.01 -18.43 10.81
CA LEU A 383 -12.91 -18.24 12.26
C LEU A 383 -13.62 -19.33 13.07
N GLU A 384 -14.23 -20.33 12.42
CA GLU A 384 -15.15 -21.29 13.04
C GLU A 384 -16.15 -20.58 13.97
N TRP A 385 -16.70 -19.47 13.49
CA TRP A 385 -17.51 -18.58 14.30
C TRP A 385 -18.95 -18.56 13.78
N ASN A 386 -19.86 -19.08 14.60
CA ASN A 386 -21.27 -19.12 14.28
C ASN A 386 -21.90 -17.73 14.42
N ILE A 387 -21.91 -17.00 13.30
CA ILE A 387 -22.49 -15.65 13.22
C ILE A 387 -23.74 -15.60 12.34
N HIS A 388 -24.66 -14.70 12.63
CA HIS A 388 -25.86 -14.47 11.81
C HIS A 388 -26.10 -12.96 11.71
N LEU A 389 -26.79 -12.48 10.67
CA LEU A 389 -27.12 -11.06 10.59
C LEU A 389 -28.06 -10.66 11.73
N ALA A 390 -27.77 -9.52 12.35
CA ALA A 390 -28.72 -8.89 13.25
C ALA A 390 -29.85 -8.23 12.45
N ASN A 391 -31.01 -8.05 13.08
CA ASN A 391 -32.15 -7.31 12.53
C ASN A 391 -32.01 -5.78 12.66
N HIS A 392 -30.79 -5.28 12.82
CA HIS A 392 -30.50 -3.87 12.95
C HIS A 392 -29.09 -3.55 12.48
N ILE A 393 -28.85 -2.28 12.19
CA ILE A 393 -27.53 -1.71 11.88
C ILE A 393 -27.19 -0.60 12.87
N SER A 394 -25.90 -0.32 12.99
CA SER A 394 -25.36 0.75 13.82
C SER A 394 -24.96 1.93 12.95
N ILE A 395 -25.42 3.13 13.27
CA ILE A 395 -25.14 4.34 12.49
C ILE A 395 -24.60 5.43 13.41
N GLY A 396 -23.60 6.16 12.94
CA GLY A 396 -23.03 7.28 13.69
C GLY A 396 -22.36 8.28 12.78
N LEU A 397 -21.90 9.38 13.37
CA LEU A 397 -21.01 10.31 12.69
C LEU A 397 -19.56 9.81 12.80
N SER A 398 -18.78 10.00 11.73
CA SER A 398 -17.38 9.60 11.69
C SER A 398 -16.52 10.64 10.98
N ASN A 399 -15.34 10.86 11.55
CA ASN A 399 -14.28 11.66 10.95
C ASN A 399 -13.37 10.84 10.05
N GLU A 400 -13.57 9.51 9.98
CA GLU A 400 -12.78 8.63 9.13
C GLU A 400 -13.05 8.92 7.66
N SER A 401 -11.97 9.05 6.89
CA SER A 401 -12.05 9.16 5.45
C SER A 401 -11.96 7.76 4.82
N PRO A 402 -12.86 7.39 3.88
CA PRO A 402 -12.75 6.14 3.10
C PRO A 402 -11.39 5.97 2.42
N PHE A 403 -10.75 7.11 2.13
CA PHE A 403 -9.45 7.22 1.48
C PHE A 403 -8.32 6.59 2.30
N ASN A 404 -8.32 6.75 3.62
CA ASN A 404 -7.26 6.21 4.48
C ASN A 404 -7.32 4.67 4.56
N ALA A 405 -8.53 4.09 4.57
CA ALA A 405 -8.70 2.63 4.56
C ALA A 405 -8.23 2.02 3.24
N GLN A 406 -8.62 2.62 2.12
CA GLN A 406 -8.23 2.18 0.78
C GLN A 406 -6.72 2.33 0.54
N LEU A 407 -6.12 3.47 0.89
CA LEU A 407 -4.68 3.70 0.73
C LEU A 407 -3.84 2.68 1.50
N VAL A 408 -4.24 2.34 2.73
CA VAL A 408 -3.53 1.31 3.51
C VAL A 408 -3.59 -0.04 2.79
N SER A 409 -4.74 -0.42 2.23
CA SER A 409 -4.88 -1.65 1.45
C SER A 409 -4.04 -1.63 0.16
N GLU A 410 -4.00 -0.51 -0.54
CA GLU A 410 -3.20 -0.34 -1.76
C GLU A 410 -1.71 -0.43 -1.47
N LEU A 411 -1.22 0.24 -0.41
CA LEU A 411 0.17 0.12 0.03
C LEU A 411 0.54 -1.30 0.43
N LYS A 412 -0.31 -1.99 1.21
CA LYS A 412 -0.11 -3.42 1.54
C LYS A 412 0.01 -4.28 0.28
N SER A 413 -0.81 -4.01 -0.74
CA SER A 413 -0.77 -4.73 -2.01
C SER A 413 0.52 -4.47 -2.80
N ILE A 414 1.00 -3.23 -2.83
CA ILE A 414 2.26 -2.85 -3.50
C ILE A 414 3.45 -3.56 -2.84
N ILE A 415 3.49 -3.60 -1.51
CA ILE A 415 4.54 -4.26 -0.72
C ILE A 415 4.52 -5.77 -0.99
N ARG A 416 3.35 -6.42 -0.86
CA ARG A 416 3.21 -7.86 -1.05
C ARG A 416 3.56 -8.34 -2.46
N LEU A 417 3.18 -7.58 -3.48
CA LEU A 417 3.38 -7.96 -4.89
C LEU A 417 4.77 -7.58 -5.43
N ASN A 418 5.61 -6.91 -4.64
CA ASN A 418 6.89 -6.34 -5.07
C ASN A 418 6.78 -5.50 -6.37
N ASN A 419 5.62 -4.85 -6.58
CA ASN A 419 5.32 -4.14 -7.82
C ASN A 419 6.11 -2.82 -7.99
N TYR A 420 6.84 -2.38 -6.95
CA TYR A 420 7.64 -1.15 -6.98
C TYR A 420 8.90 -1.27 -7.85
N GLU A 421 9.44 -2.47 -8.06
CA GLU A 421 10.61 -2.71 -8.93
C GLU A 421 10.27 -2.57 -10.42
N ARG A 422 8.98 -2.63 -10.78
CA ARG A 422 8.53 -2.68 -12.18
C ARG A 422 8.45 -1.31 -12.85
N HIS A 423 8.52 -0.20 -12.10
CA HIS A 423 8.38 1.15 -12.65
C HIS A 423 9.53 2.07 -12.21
N PRO A 424 10.48 2.41 -13.09
CA PRO A 424 11.68 3.19 -12.74
C PRO A 424 11.38 4.54 -12.09
N LEU A 425 10.35 5.26 -12.54
CA LEU A 425 9.92 6.51 -11.90
C LEU A 425 9.52 6.33 -10.43
N PHE A 426 8.74 5.28 -10.12
CA PHE A 426 8.25 5.05 -8.75
C PHE A 426 9.40 4.60 -7.85
N HIS A 427 10.28 3.74 -8.36
CA HIS A 427 11.52 3.36 -7.67
C HIS A 427 12.40 4.59 -7.38
N SER A 428 12.72 5.42 -8.39
CA SER A 428 13.50 6.65 -8.20
C SER A 428 12.82 7.64 -7.24
N PHE A 429 11.48 7.71 -7.23
CA PHE A 429 10.74 8.52 -6.27
C PHE A 429 10.92 8.01 -4.84
N LEU A 430 10.76 6.70 -4.60
CA LEU A 430 10.94 6.10 -3.29
C LEU A 430 12.39 6.27 -2.78
N ARG A 431 13.38 6.08 -3.65
CA ARG A 431 14.80 6.19 -3.33
C ARG A 431 15.34 7.62 -3.29
N ASN A 432 14.56 8.60 -3.76
CA ASN A 432 15.03 9.95 -4.03
C ASN A 432 16.28 9.97 -4.94
N GLU A 433 16.26 9.13 -5.98
CA GLU A 433 17.34 8.98 -6.95
C GLU A 433 17.04 9.73 -8.25
N LYS A 434 18.10 10.00 -9.03
CA LYS A 434 17.94 10.61 -10.35
C LYS A 434 17.30 9.61 -11.31
N ILE A 435 16.31 10.08 -12.06
CA ILE A 435 15.70 9.31 -13.14
C ILE A 435 16.71 9.25 -14.30
N ASN A 436 17.34 8.09 -14.47
CA ASN A 436 18.37 7.86 -15.49
C ASN A 436 17.80 7.30 -16.81
N GLU A 437 16.48 7.22 -16.97
CA GLU A 437 15.87 6.77 -18.22
C GLU A 437 16.32 7.69 -19.38
N PRO A 438 16.77 7.11 -20.50
CA PRO A 438 17.13 7.90 -21.66
C PRO A 438 15.92 8.72 -22.08
N VAL A 439 16.13 10.03 -22.28
CA VAL A 439 15.20 10.90 -22.98
C VAL A 439 14.93 10.22 -24.32
N THR A 440 13.79 9.53 -24.45
CA THR A 440 13.37 9.07 -25.76
C THR A 440 13.17 10.32 -26.58
N GLU A 441 13.95 10.49 -27.64
CA GLU A 441 13.62 11.45 -28.68
C GLU A 441 12.30 11.01 -29.29
N PHE A 442 11.21 11.46 -28.67
CA PHE A 442 9.89 11.31 -29.22
C PHE A 442 9.85 12.18 -30.46
N ASN A 443 10.04 11.53 -31.61
CA ASN A 443 10.05 12.19 -32.90
C ASN A 443 8.61 12.58 -33.24
N PHE A 444 8.21 13.78 -32.83
CA PHE A 444 6.90 14.30 -33.16
C PHE A 444 6.79 14.49 -34.67
N SER A 445 6.02 13.63 -35.32
CA SER A 445 5.05 14.08 -36.32
C SER A 445 4.14 15.12 -35.63
N PRO A 446 3.90 16.28 -36.24
CA PRO A 446 3.79 17.56 -35.53
C PRO A 446 2.78 17.60 -34.39
N LEU A 447 3.19 18.25 -33.29
CA LEU A 447 2.27 18.60 -32.18
C LEU A 447 1.05 19.35 -32.72
N THR A 448 -0.12 18.78 -32.51
CA THR A 448 -1.40 19.34 -32.92
C THR A 448 -1.97 20.18 -31.78
N TYR A 449 -2.37 21.41 -32.09
CA TYR A 449 -2.96 22.31 -31.10
C TYR A 449 -4.45 22.51 -31.37
N ILE A 450 -5.30 21.96 -30.50
CA ILE A 450 -6.76 22.09 -30.58
C ILE A 450 -7.29 23.34 -29.87
N THR A 451 -6.43 24.02 -29.11
CA THR A 451 -6.70 25.36 -28.58
C THR A 451 -5.46 26.23 -28.77
N GLU A 452 -5.64 27.54 -28.78
CA GLU A 452 -4.52 28.48 -28.82
C GLU A 452 -3.64 28.33 -27.57
N LEU A 453 -2.32 28.35 -27.78
CA LEU A 453 -1.32 28.26 -26.72
C LEU A 453 -0.20 29.26 -26.96
N ASN A 454 0.28 29.86 -25.87
CA ASN A 454 1.49 30.70 -25.88
C ASN A 454 2.77 29.85 -25.88
N TYR A 455 3.94 30.52 -25.94
CA TYR A 455 5.24 29.85 -26.01
C TYR A 455 5.51 28.93 -24.81
N SER A 456 5.26 29.37 -23.57
CA SER A 456 5.57 28.59 -22.38
C SER A 456 4.67 27.35 -22.29
N GLN A 457 3.40 27.46 -22.63
CA GLN A 457 2.46 26.33 -22.70
C GLN A 457 2.86 25.32 -23.79
N ARG A 458 3.28 25.77 -24.98
CA ARG A 458 3.79 24.89 -26.04
C ARG A 458 5.06 24.14 -25.59
N ARG A 459 5.96 24.84 -24.89
CA ARG A 459 7.15 24.22 -24.29
C ARG A 459 6.78 23.15 -23.27
N SER A 460 5.79 23.40 -22.40
CA SER A 460 5.31 22.41 -21.43
C SER A 460 4.80 21.13 -22.10
N ILE A 461 4.07 21.25 -23.22
CA ILE A 461 3.61 20.07 -23.97
C ILE A 461 4.79 19.30 -24.55
N ARG A 462 5.77 19.98 -25.17
CA ARG A 462 6.97 19.32 -25.69
C ARG A 462 7.72 18.54 -24.61
N LEU A 463 7.92 19.15 -23.45
CA LEU A 463 8.60 18.52 -22.32
C LEU A 463 7.83 17.31 -21.79
N ALA A 464 6.50 17.39 -21.71
CA ALA A 464 5.66 16.30 -21.22
C ALA A 464 5.77 14.99 -22.01
N PHE A 465 6.21 15.06 -23.27
CA PHE A 465 6.42 13.88 -24.12
C PHE A 465 7.87 13.49 -24.31
N SER A 466 8.82 14.36 -23.96
CA SER A 466 10.26 14.05 -24.04
C SER A 466 10.86 13.66 -22.69
N GLN A 467 10.19 13.98 -21.58
CA GLN A 467 10.69 13.71 -20.23
C GLN A 467 9.82 12.67 -19.53
N PRO A 468 10.42 11.76 -18.73
CA PRO A 468 9.67 10.79 -17.92
C PRO A 468 8.81 11.46 -16.84
N LEU A 469 9.21 12.65 -16.36
CA LEU A 469 8.45 13.48 -15.44
C LEU A 469 8.54 14.95 -15.85
N THR A 470 7.39 15.61 -15.99
CA THR A 470 7.31 17.06 -16.24
C THR A 470 6.41 17.73 -15.21
N VAL A 471 6.98 18.69 -14.49
CA VAL A 471 6.23 19.54 -13.54
C VAL A 471 5.94 20.88 -14.20
N VAL A 472 4.66 21.22 -14.35
CA VAL A 472 4.21 22.47 -14.97
C VAL A 472 3.55 23.36 -13.93
N THR A 473 4.21 24.47 -13.58
CA THR A 473 3.66 25.46 -12.66
C THR A 473 2.83 26.49 -13.42
N GLY A 474 1.55 26.61 -13.08
CA GLY A 474 0.64 27.58 -13.69
C GLY A 474 -0.10 28.41 -12.63
N PRO A 475 0.19 29.72 -12.49
CA PRO A 475 -0.60 30.65 -11.67
C PRO A 475 -2.11 30.66 -12.04
N PRO A 476 -3.00 31.21 -11.19
CA PRO A 476 -4.41 31.39 -11.54
C PRO A 476 -4.57 32.12 -12.89
N GLY A 477 -5.54 31.70 -13.71
CA GLY A 477 -5.81 32.32 -15.02
C GLY A 477 -4.87 31.94 -16.18
N THR A 478 -3.76 31.23 -15.95
CA THR A 478 -2.75 30.93 -17.00
C THR A 478 -3.10 29.82 -17.99
N GLY A 479 -4.38 29.47 -18.11
CA GLY A 479 -4.84 28.50 -19.12
C GLY A 479 -4.41 27.05 -18.85
N LYS A 480 -4.22 26.62 -17.59
CA LYS A 480 -3.86 25.23 -17.23
C LYS A 480 -4.71 24.17 -17.94
N THR A 481 -6.01 24.41 -18.03
CA THR A 481 -6.95 23.52 -18.73
C THR A 481 -6.62 23.40 -20.23
N GLN A 482 -6.21 24.49 -20.90
CA GLN A 482 -5.81 24.46 -22.31
C GLN A 482 -4.59 23.57 -22.50
N VAL A 483 -3.60 23.65 -21.60
CA VAL A 483 -2.41 22.78 -21.65
C VAL A 483 -2.82 21.31 -21.53
N VAL A 484 -3.68 20.98 -20.56
CA VAL A 484 -4.20 19.61 -20.37
C VAL A 484 -4.94 19.10 -21.59
N LEU A 485 -5.84 19.90 -22.18
CA LEU A 485 -6.60 19.51 -23.37
C LEU A 485 -5.68 19.16 -24.55
N ASN A 486 -4.66 19.98 -24.80
CA ASN A 486 -3.72 19.72 -25.89
C ASN A 486 -2.80 18.54 -25.59
N LEU A 487 -2.37 18.36 -24.34
CA LEU A 487 -1.55 17.20 -23.96
C LEU A 487 -2.33 15.90 -24.18
N ILE A 488 -3.59 15.84 -23.73
CA ILE A 488 -4.46 14.69 -23.95
C ILE A 488 -4.67 14.43 -25.45
N SER A 489 -4.95 15.48 -26.22
CA SER A 489 -5.21 15.35 -27.66
C SER A 489 -3.99 14.86 -28.44
N ASN A 490 -2.80 15.37 -28.11
CA ASN A 490 -1.56 14.88 -28.72
C ASN A 490 -1.26 13.44 -28.32
N ALA A 491 -1.54 13.03 -27.08
CA ALA A 491 -1.33 11.67 -26.63
C ALA A 491 -2.28 10.70 -27.37
N ILE A 492 -3.56 11.08 -27.54
CA ILE A 492 -4.53 10.33 -28.35
C ILE A 492 -4.05 10.22 -29.80
N ALA A 493 -3.63 11.33 -30.42
CA ALA A 493 -3.14 11.35 -31.80
C ALA A 493 -1.87 10.50 -32.01
N ASN A 494 -1.12 10.22 -30.94
CA ASN A 494 0.07 9.37 -30.96
C ASN A 494 -0.21 7.97 -30.38
N SER A 495 -1.48 7.55 -30.35
CA SER A 495 -1.92 6.21 -29.92
C SER A 495 -1.46 5.85 -28.51
N LYS A 496 -1.40 6.84 -27.60
CA LYS A 496 -1.05 6.64 -26.19
C LYS A 496 -2.29 6.51 -25.32
N THR A 497 -2.22 5.63 -24.33
CA THR A 497 -3.20 5.52 -23.24
C THR A 497 -2.94 6.59 -22.20
N ILE A 498 -3.99 7.17 -21.62
CA ILE A 498 -3.87 8.33 -20.72
C ILE A 498 -4.72 8.10 -19.48
N LEU A 499 -4.10 8.26 -18.31
CA LEU A 499 -4.81 8.41 -17.04
C LEU A 499 -4.78 9.89 -16.64
N PHE A 500 -5.95 10.54 -16.63
CA PHE A 500 -6.09 11.90 -16.12
C PHE A 500 -6.71 11.88 -14.73
N ALA A 501 -5.97 12.31 -13.72
CA ALA A 501 -6.38 12.31 -12.32
C ALA A 501 -6.31 13.72 -11.70
N SER A 502 -7.18 13.99 -10.72
CA SER A 502 -7.15 15.21 -9.92
C SER A 502 -7.76 14.98 -8.54
N LYS A 503 -7.30 15.72 -7.54
CA LYS A 503 -7.92 15.75 -6.20
C LYS A 503 -9.32 16.35 -6.20
N ASN A 504 -9.69 17.13 -7.24
CA ASN A 504 -11.01 17.76 -7.35
C ASN A 504 -11.81 17.17 -8.51
N ASN A 505 -12.94 16.51 -8.20
CA ASN A 505 -13.85 15.96 -9.20
C ASN A 505 -14.29 16.99 -10.25
N LYS A 506 -14.59 18.23 -9.84
CA LYS A 506 -14.98 19.31 -10.77
C LYS A 506 -13.90 19.60 -11.82
N ALA A 507 -12.63 19.46 -11.47
CA ALA A 507 -11.53 19.68 -12.42
C ALA A 507 -11.51 18.59 -13.51
N VAL A 508 -11.76 17.33 -13.12
CA VAL A 508 -11.89 16.20 -14.05
C VAL A 508 -13.08 16.39 -14.97
N ASP A 509 -14.23 16.74 -14.41
CA ASP A 509 -15.47 16.88 -15.16
C ASP A 509 -15.39 18.07 -16.14
N ASN A 510 -14.78 19.18 -15.74
CA ASN A 510 -14.54 20.34 -16.60
C ASN A 510 -13.66 19.99 -17.83
N VAL A 511 -12.60 19.21 -17.64
CA VAL A 511 -11.75 18.74 -18.74
C VAL A 511 -12.52 17.80 -19.65
N ARG A 512 -13.26 16.84 -19.07
CA ARG A 512 -14.10 15.89 -19.81
C ARG A 512 -15.12 16.60 -20.69
N VAL A 513 -15.91 17.53 -20.14
CA VAL A 513 -16.92 18.29 -20.90
C VAL A 513 -16.29 19.07 -22.05
N LYS A 514 -15.15 19.72 -21.81
CA LYS A 514 -14.43 20.46 -22.87
C LYS A 514 -13.88 19.54 -23.96
N LEU A 515 -13.31 18.38 -23.59
CA LEU A 515 -12.86 17.38 -24.57
C LEU A 515 -14.02 16.85 -25.41
N LYS A 516 -15.14 16.47 -24.78
CA LYS A 516 -16.34 16.00 -25.49
C LYS A 516 -16.84 17.02 -26.51
N LYS A 517 -16.85 18.31 -26.13
CA LYS A 517 -17.28 19.39 -27.02
C LYS A 517 -16.32 19.57 -28.21
N LEU A 518 -15.03 19.44 -27.99
CA LEU A 518 -14.00 19.66 -29.02
C LEU A 518 -13.90 18.47 -29.99
N LEU A 519 -13.95 17.25 -29.47
CA LEU A 519 -13.77 16.04 -30.27
C LEU A 519 -15.05 15.59 -30.97
N LYS A 520 -16.22 16.17 -30.65
CA LYS A 520 -17.56 15.80 -31.17
C LYS A 520 -17.96 14.33 -30.95
N GLU A 521 -17.07 13.51 -30.42
CA GLU A 521 -17.26 12.14 -29.98
C GLU A 521 -16.70 11.97 -28.57
N SER A 522 -17.40 11.16 -27.76
CA SER A 522 -17.11 11.05 -26.32
C SER A 522 -16.91 9.64 -25.82
N GLU A 523 -17.00 8.66 -26.71
CA GLU A 523 -17.18 7.29 -26.31
C GLU A 523 -15.87 6.70 -25.76
N TYR A 524 -14.70 7.15 -26.24
CA TYR A 524 -13.39 6.65 -25.79
C TYR A 524 -12.90 7.23 -24.44
N ILE A 525 -13.70 8.05 -23.75
CA ILE A 525 -13.34 8.66 -22.46
C ILE A 525 -14.13 8.02 -21.32
N LEU A 526 -13.45 7.18 -20.53
CA LEU A 526 -14.01 6.57 -19.33
C LEU A 526 -13.76 7.46 -18.10
N ARG A 527 -14.80 7.65 -17.28
CA ARG A 527 -14.73 8.46 -16.05
C ARG A 527 -14.87 7.57 -14.82
N PHE A 528 -13.78 7.32 -14.11
CA PHE A 528 -13.80 6.63 -12.84
C PHE A 528 -13.94 7.62 -11.69
N GLY A 529 -14.66 7.29 -10.63
CA GLY A 529 -14.95 8.20 -9.53
C GLY A 529 -15.95 7.62 -8.53
N THR A 530 -16.95 8.42 -8.15
CA THR A 530 -18.01 7.98 -7.22
C THR A 530 -18.70 6.70 -7.71
N ARG A 531 -19.21 5.89 -6.78
CA ARG A 531 -19.94 4.66 -7.11
C ARG A 531 -21.10 4.91 -8.06
N THR A 532 -21.74 6.07 -7.95
CA THR A 532 -22.83 6.52 -8.82
C THR A 532 -22.35 6.75 -10.25
N GLU A 533 -21.22 7.43 -10.44
CA GLU A 533 -20.63 7.67 -11.77
C GLU A 533 -20.23 6.36 -12.44
N VAL A 534 -19.59 5.45 -11.69
CA VAL A 534 -19.17 4.15 -12.21
C VAL A 534 -20.38 3.30 -12.62
N ARG A 535 -21.41 3.24 -11.78
CA ARG A 535 -22.63 2.47 -12.05
C ARG A 535 -23.41 3.02 -13.24
N ASN A 536 -23.61 4.33 -13.29
CA ASN A 536 -24.59 4.93 -14.20
C ASN A 536 -23.98 5.32 -15.55
N GLN A 537 -22.66 5.53 -15.63
CA GLN A 537 -22.01 5.94 -16.87
C GLN A 537 -20.95 4.95 -17.31
N THR A 538 -19.97 4.64 -16.45
CA THR A 538 -18.75 3.93 -16.90
C THR A 538 -19.02 2.47 -17.22
N LYS A 539 -19.72 1.74 -16.35
CA LYS A 539 -20.08 0.33 -16.59
C LYS A 539 -20.95 0.17 -17.85
N PRO A 540 -22.06 0.91 -18.02
CA PRO A 540 -22.85 0.85 -19.26
C PRO A 540 -22.04 1.21 -20.52
N THR A 541 -21.11 2.16 -20.43
CA THR A 541 -20.24 2.53 -21.55
C THR A 541 -19.33 1.35 -21.94
N ILE A 542 -18.67 0.70 -20.96
CA ILE A 542 -17.83 -0.47 -21.21
C ILE A 542 -18.63 -1.62 -21.81
N GLU A 543 -19.79 -1.95 -21.23
CA GLU A 543 -20.68 -3.01 -21.74
C GLU A 543 -21.11 -2.75 -23.18
N ARG A 544 -21.44 -1.50 -23.51
CA ARG A 544 -21.75 -1.10 -24.89
C ARG A 544 -20.57 -1.36 -25.82
N PHE A 545 -19.34 -0.99 -25.46
CA PHE A 545 -18.16 -1.26 -26.29
C PHE A 545 -17.88 -2.75 -26.48
N ILE A 546 -17.99 -3.54 -25.40
CA ILE A 546 -17.83 -5.00 -25.48
C ILE A 546 -18.83 -5.58 -26.49
N ASN A 547 -20.10 -5.15 -26.42
CA ASN A 547 -21.12 -5.58 -27.37
C ASN A 547 -20.80 -5.15 -28.81
N LEU A 548 -20.38 -3.90 -29.04
CA LEU A 548 -20.00 -3.42 -30.37
C LEU A 548 -18.83 -4.22 -30.97
N ILE A 549 -17.81 -4.52 -30.16
CA ILE A 549 -16.64 -5.32 -30.57
C ILE A 549 -17.07 -6.75 -30.89
N GLN A 550 -17.85 -7.39 -30.01
CA GLN A 550 -18.32 -8.77 -30.20
C GLN A 550 -19.16 -8.93 -31.46
N HIS A 551 -20.01 -7.95 -31.78
CA HIS A 551 -20.86 -7.96 -32.96
C HIS A 551 -20.17 -7.39 -34.21
N ARG A 552 -18.86 -7.08 -34.15
CA ARG A 552 -18.06 -6.48 -35.24
C ARG A 552 -18.72 -5.24 -35.85
N GLN A 553 -19.37 -4.44 -35.02
CA GLN A 553 -20.06 -3.21 -35.43
C GLN A 553 -19.13 -1.99 -35.41
N ILE A 554 -17.86 -2.16 -35.04
CA ILE A 554 -16.84 -1.14 -35.12
C ILE A 554 -16.11 -1.33 -36.46
N GLU A 555 -16.27 -0.36 -37.34
CA GLU A 555 -15.56 -0.32 -38.62
C GLU A 555 -14.07 -0.03 -38.38
N ASP A 556 -13.19 -0.81 -39.02
CA ASP A 556 -11.76 -0.57 -38.97
C ASP A 556 -11.38 0.65 -39.83
N GLN A 557 -11.14 1.77 -39.17
CA GLN A 557 -10.77 3.03 -39.82
C GLN A 557 -9.26 3.21 -39.99
N THR A 558 -8.43 2.18 -39.76
CA THR A 558 -6.96 2.29 -39.79
C THR A 558 -6.45 2.95 -41.08
N ASN A 559 -6.96 2.54 -42.25
CA ASN A 559 -6.55 3.11 -43.53
C ASN A 559 -6.91 4.61 -43.69
N ILE A 560 -8.07 5.03 -43.17
CA ILE A 560 -8.50 6.43 -43.20
C ILE A 560 -7.62 7.26 -42.25
N LEU A 561 -7.33 6.73 -41.06
CA LEU A 561 -6.47 7.39 -40.08
C LEU A 561 -5.03 7.54 -40.59
N ASP A 562 -4.47 6.50 -41.22
CA ASP A 562 -3.11 6.54 -41.77
C ASP A 562 -3.00 7.52 -42.94
N SER A 563 -3.97 7.52 -43.87
CA SER A 563 -3.99 8.47 -44.99
C SER A 563 -4.14 9.92 -44.50
N THR A 564 -5.00 10.16 -43.51
CA THR A 564 -5.18 11.48 -42.89
C THR A 564 -3.92 11.94 -42.18
N LYS A 565 -3.27 11.04 -41.43
CA LYS A 565 -1.99 11.32 -40.75
C LYS A 565 -0.91 11.71 -41.75
N HIS A 566 -0.75 10.97 -42.84
CA HIS A 566 0.20 11.31 -43.91
C HIS A 566 -0.13 12.66 -44.58
N HIS A 567 -1.40 12.98 -44.77
CA HIS A 567 -1.80 14.28 -45.32
C HIS A 567 -1.39 15.42 -44.38
N CYS A 568 -1.65 15.29 -43.08
CA CYS A 568 -1.26 16.26 -42.06
C CYS A 568 0.27 16.43 -41.99
N GLU A 569 1.03 15.34 -42.07
CA GLU A 569 2.49 15.35 -42.13
C GLU A 569 3.02 16.16 -43.32
N ASN A 570 2.43 15.95 -44.50
CA ASN A 570 2.81 16.68 -45.71
C ASN A 570 2.48 18.17 -45.62
N LEU A 571 1.28 18.52 -45.12
CA LEU A 571 0.91 19.91 -44.87
C LEU A 571 1.87 20.59 -43.89
N HIS A 572 2.29 19.87 -42.85
CA HIS A 572 3.24 20.41 -41.88
C HIS A 572 4.63 20.64 -42.46
N LYS A 573 5.16 19.67 -43.24
CA LYS A 573 6.43 19.84 -43.97
C LYS A 573 6.37 21.07 -44.89
N ASN A 574 5.25 21.26 -45.58
CA ASN A 574 5.02 22.43 -46.42
C ASN A 574 4.99 23.73 -45.60
N ALA A 575 4.29 23.75 -44.47
CA ALA A 575 4.24 24.91 -43.59
C ALA A 575 5.63 25.28 -43.04
N LEU A 576 6.44 24.28 -42.63
CA LEU A 576 7.82 24.50 -42.20
C LEU A 576 8.67 25.10 -43.32
N ARG A 577 8.57 24.55 -44.54
CA ARG A 577 9.27 25.07 -45.71
C ARG A 577 8.90 26.53 -45.97
N ILE A 578 7.62 26.86 -46.01
CA ILE A 578 7.14 28.24 -46.20
C ILE A 578 7.64 29.14 -45.07
N SER A 579 7.60 28.68 -43.82
CA SER A 579 8.07 29.47 -42.67
C SER A 579 9.57 29.80 -42.76
N SER A 580 10.39 28.86 -43.26
CA SER A 580 11.82 29.10 -43.48
C SER A 580 12.07 30.11 -44.60
N GLN A 581 11.26 30.06 -45.66
CA GLN A 581 11.32 31.03 -46.75
C GLN A 581 10.92 32.44 -46.29
N LEU A 582 9.87 32.55 -45.46
CA LEU A 582 9.45 33.84 -44.89
C LEU A 582 10.54 34.47 -44.01
N LYS A 583 11.29 33.66 -43.26
CA LYS A 583 12.42 34.16 -42.43
C LYS A 583 13.56 34.75 -43.25
N LEU A 584 13.70 34.37 -44.52
CA LEU A 584 14.73 34.91 -45.42
C LEU A 584 14.35 36.28 -45.99
N ILE A 585 13.06 36.66 -45.97
CA ILE A 585 12.58 37.93 -46.56
C ILE A 585 13.29 39.14 -45.94
N PRO A 586 13.36 39.31 -44.60
CA PRO A 586 14.02 40.47 -44.00
C PRO A 586 15.52 40.56 -44.34
N GLU A 587 16.20 39.41 -44.45
CA GLU A 587 17.62 39.38 -44.83
C GLU A 587 17.82 39.82 -46.29
N LEU A 588 16.91 39.40 -47.18
CA LEU A 588 16.92 39.79 -48.59
C LEU A 588 16.57 41.27 -48.75
N GLU A 589 15.58 41.79 -48.01
CA GLU A 589 15.23 43.21 -47.99
C GLU A 589 16.43 44.07 -47.58
N LYS A 590 17.15 43.68 -46.51
CA LYS A 590 18.38 44.36 -46.08
C LYS A 590 19.49 44.30 -47.14
N LYS A 591 19.61 43.20 -47.89
CA LYS A 591 20.56 43.10 -49.01
C LYS A 591 20.17 44.02 -50.17
N ILE A 592 18.88 44.13 -50.48
CA ILE A 592 18.36 45.03 -51.53
C ILE A 592 18.65 46.49 -51.17
N GLU A 593 18.42 46.92 -49.93
CA GLU A 593 18.75 48.28 -49.49
C GLU A 593 20.23 48.61 -49.66
N LYS A 594 21.12 47.68 -49.25
CA LYS A 594 22.57 47.84 -49.45
C LYS A 594 22.93 48.01 -50.93
N LEU A 595 22.36 47.18 -51.81
CA LEU A 595 22.62 47.26 -53.25
C LEU A 595 22.09 48.57 -53.85
N LYS A 596 20.92 49.03 -53.43
CA LYS A 596 20.37 50.33 -53.84
C LYS A 596 21.28 51.49 -53.44
N ALA A 597 21.81 51.47 -52.21
CA ALA A 597 22.76 52.49 -51.76
C ALA A 597 24.05 52.49 -52.59
N VAL A 598 24.58 51.32 -52.94
CA VAL A 598 25.75 51.19 -53.83
C VAL A 598 25.46 51.76 -55.22
N ILE A 599 24.31 51.44 -55.81
CA ILE A 599 23.90 51.98 -57.11
C ILE A 599 23.76 53.50 -57.05
N SER A 600 23.11 54.04 -56.01
CA SER A 600 22.94 55.48 -55.85
C SER A 600 24.29 56.20 -55.75
N ASN A 601 25.24 55.66 -54.97
CA ASN A 601 26.58 56.23 -54.87
C ASN A 601 27.33 56.15 -56.20
N ALA A 602 27.20 55.05 -56.94
CA ALA A 602 27.80 54.92 -58.26
C ALA A 602 27.22 55.93 -59.26
N SER A 603 25.91 56.17 -59.22
CA SER A 603 25.24 57.19 -60.04
C SER A 603 25.72 58.61 -59.69
N VAL A 604 25.81 58.96 -58.41
CA VAL A 604 26.35 60.26 -57.98
C VAL A 604 27.79 60.44 -58.44
N ASN A 605 28.65 59.43 -58.26
CA ASN A 605 30.03 59.47 -58.73
C ASN A 605 30.12 59.62 -60.26
N TYR A 606 29.20 59.00 -61.01
CA TYR A 606 29.12 59.15 -62.45
C TYR A 606 28.72 60.56 -62.86
N ASP A 607 27.72 61.16 -62.18
CA ASP A 607 27.27 62.52 -62.45
C ASP A 607 28.35 63.56 -62.09
N GLU A 608 29.03 63.39 -60.95
CA GLU A 608 30.19 64.22 -60.57
C GLU A 608 31.31 64.10 -61.59
N TRP A 609 31.64 62.88 -62.00
CA TRP A 609 32.66 62.65 -63.03
C TRP A 609 32.28 63.32 -64.36
N ILE A 610 31.05 63.14 -64.86
CA ILE A 610 30.57 63.82 -66.08
C ILE A 610 30.66 65.34 -65.94
N ASN A 611 30.32 65.89 -64.77
CA ASN A 611 30.36 67.33 -64.55
C ASN A 611 31.77 67.89 -64.38
N SER A 612 32.75 67.05 -64.04
CA SER A 612 34.17 67.42 -63.97
C SER A 612 34.87 67.49 -65.33
N LEU A 613 34.25 67.01 -66.41
CA LEU A 613 34.82 67.02 -67.76
C LEU A 613 34.70 68.41 -68.39
N ASP A 614 35.77 68.87 -69.04
CA ASP A 614 35.79 70.10 -69.85
C ASP A 614 34.74 70.06 -70.98
N ASN A 615 34.15 71.22 -71.31
CA ASN A 615 33.02 71.32 -72.27
C ASN A 615 33.31 70.69 -73.64
N ASN A 616 34.54 70.79 -74.15
CA ASN A 616 34.95 70.17 -75.42
C ASN A 616 34.98 68.62 -75.36
N ILE A 617 35.17 68.03 -74.17
CA ILE A 617 35.16 66.57 -73.94
C ILE A 617 33.74 66.10 -73.65
N LYS A 618 32.91 66.94 -73.03
CA LYS A 618 31.49 66.69 -72.74
C LYS A 618 30.66 66.54 -74.03
N GLU A 619 30.88 67.38 -75.04
CA GLU A 619 30.29 67.22 -76.39
C GLU A 619 30.72 65.90 -77.07
N LEU A 620 31.93 65.42 -76.77
CA LEU A 620 32.50 64.19 -77.37
C LEU A 620 31.93 62.89 -76.76
N PHE A 621 31.33 62.95 -75.57
CA PHE A 621 30.69 61.78 -74.92
C PHE A 621 29.16 61.83 -74.97
N ILE A 622 28.55 63.02 -74.90
CA ILE A 622 27.09 63.18 -74.80
C ILE A 622 26.43 63.26 -76.19
N ASP A 623 26.97 64.06 -77.13
CA ASP A 623 26.34 64.28 -78.44
C ASP A 623 26.73 63.25 -79.51
N SER A 624 27.91 62.63 -79.39
CA SER A 624 28.40 61.66 -80.38
C SER A 624 28.01 60.21 -80.09
N LYS A 625 27.25 59.93 -79.01
CA LYS A 625 26.83 58.58 -78.58
C LYS A 625 27.94 57.53 -78.79
N LEU A 626 29.14 57.79 -78.31
CA LEU A 626 30.16 56.75 -78.25
C LEU A 626 29.70 55.72 -77.21
N ASN A 627 28.90 54.76 -77.67
CA ASN A 627 28.64 53.53 -76.95
C ASN A 627 29.98 52.83 -76.76
N LEU A 628 30.58 52.99 -75.59
CA LEU A 628 31.52 52.00 -75.10
C LEU A 628 30.73 50.69 -74.95
N ASN A 629 30.75 49.87 -76.00
CA ASN A 629 30.37 48.47 -75.91
C ASN A 629 31.45 47.76 -75.09
N VAL A 630 31.33 47.89 -73.77
CA VAL A 630 32.11 47.09 -72.84
C VAL A 630 31.55 45.67 -72.94
N SER A 631 32.32 44.74 -73.51
CA SER A 631 31.89 43.35 -73.57
C SER A 631 31.82 42.77 -72.15
N LYS A 632 31.02 41.72 -71.95
CA LYS A 632 30.98 41.00 -70.66
C LYS A 632 32.37 40.59 -70.15
N ASN A 633 33.31 40.35 -71.06
CA ASN A 633 34.68 39.98 -70.72
C ASN A 633 35.47 41.17 -70.15
N ASP A 634 35.30 42.36 -70.71
CA ASP A 634 36.00 43.57 -70.26
C ASP A 634 35.54 44.02 -68.86
N LEU A 635 34.24 43.88 -68.57
CA LEU A 635 33.66 44.10 -67.24
C LEU A 635 34.18 43.07 -66.21
N SER A 636 34.32 41.81 -66.61
CA SER A 636 34.84 40.76 -65.72
C SER A 636 36.30 40.98 -65.32
N PHE A 637 37.11 41.56 -66.20
CA PHE A 637 38.50 41.92 -65.92
C PHE A 637 38.60 43.05 -64.88
N TYR A 638 37.74 44.07 -64.98
CA TYR A 638 37.71 45.18 -64.03
C TYR A 638 37.14 44.80 -62.65
N ILE A 639 36.07 44.00 -62.60
CA ILE A 639 35.47 43.54 -61.34
C ILE A 639 36.45 42.62 -60.58
N ASN A 640 37.14 41.70 -61.26
CA ASN A 640 38.12 40.82 -60.62
C ASN A 640 39.37 41.53 -60.10
N LYS A 641 39.71 42.71 -60.65
CA LYS A 641 40.88 43.49 -60.20
C LYS A 641 40.60 44.29 -58.92
N HIS A 642 39.33 44.64 -58.66
CA HIS A 642 38.94 45.51 -57.53
C HIS A 642 38.03 44.84 -56.49
N TYR A 643 37.44 43.68 -56.78
CA TYR A 643 36.63 42.92 -55.83
C TYR A 643 37.26 41.54 -55.61
N ARG A 644 38.01 41.36 -54.52
CA ARG A 644 38.31 40.02 -54.00
C ARG A 644 37.08 39.54 -53.22
N PRO A 645 36.37 38.49 -53.64
CA PRO A 645 35.38 37.88 -52.78
C PRO A 645 36.10 37.31 -51.57
N THR A 646 35.74 37.77 -50.38
CA THR A 646 36.10 37.10 -49.13
C THR A 646 35.58 35.67 -49.20
N LYS A 647 36.51 34.72 -49.28
CA LYS A 647 36.28 33.30 -49.02
C LYS A 647 35.74 33.11 -47.59
N ASN A 648 35.00 32.01 -47.44
CA ASN A 648 34.41 31.40 -46.23
C ASN A 648 32.93 31.79 -46.06
N ILE A 649 31.99 30.88 -45.82
CA ILE A 649 31.99 29.79 -44.82
C ILE A 649 31.05 28.66 -45.30
N ASP A 650 31.52 27.41 -45.20
CA ASP A 650 30.70 26.16 -45.19
C ASP A 650 29.84 26.06 -43.93
#